data_AF-A0A953H4F3-F1
#
_entry.id   AF-A0A953H4F3-F1
#
_cell.length_a   1.000
_cell.length_b   1.000
_cell.length_c   1.000
_cell.angle_alpha   90.00
_cell.angle_beta   90.00
_cell.angle_gamma   90.00
#
_symmetry.space_group_name_H-M   'P 1'
#
loop_
_entity.id
_entity.type
_entity.pdbx_description
1 polymer ?
#
loop_
_entity_poly.entity_id
_entity_poly.type
_entity_poly.pdbx_seq_one_letter_code
_entity_poly.pdbx_strand_id
1 'polypeptide(L)'
;MISPPKNPVRHLRIRFLTLIPSAALWLIVTLAAAAQPVASGVNVDVTGENSVRASAAPITGATPDMQPLLQRSRYGADFRYVFTGLPTEAPVSVELGFAETEASGPGQRVFQVDINGRRIVSRMDVFKAAGGRNRAVVRQISQTPNRGVFDIRFQGLTGEAMVSYIRLHNSEIDYLVSVKPGDGPIIPSGPASWNPETGEIYQADGKANWLSGVPFGGLGTGKFEILPNGAFANFTINNSWDDPLSRPGGTFVSIAAKSVSGGGTGRLLQVREPGGIIGPGSPIRTPASVVYRGLFPFAEWFFKDESLPILVRMNSFSPLIPHNEADSALPAAVVSVDVENPRRKPVSVAIALSWENIIGRGGSKRAGDLYDVYPRLRHTDAGTSGVLGIHMTADSEPASQRPQTFMGGVFIGVETSRTYVTRSIRWNPRGGAIPWWGQFSRNLRLDRRSKTPGDWRGQLKPGEAASASICATINLGPGERRQVPFVISWYNPKIVTAAGAESPAYADRFASAVGVAGYVYANLSRLRGETAEWHSLVQKSNLPEWLKARLVNSLFPMVSNSINMAGGRFSMLESPEDRDGMLGGMEFQPAAVSFPATMFPGLYRALLDGFGAAQTPLGGIPSSAGNIHDGTETTGPQYARLASGDATNAWMLLSVQHALANGERERLKAMLPALGRATAFLAASDRDGDNLPEGQSFCDSQTTASGSFVYTSSNYLAALRALIATAERVSDKTTVGDYTSQFDRAREEFLKKFRRGGELYARTNQNGINALALAGDLSVRAAGLPPIFAEDFALTATRALLAVCTDRFRPAAATETDTLGRPASPKTLLPLIDAFLGCEAIALGDVDAGLGVLRRSLDALYESGRNPWGQSLVSETPGGKPVALRSTMAAMAAWNALFALSGVTFDHTSETLTFRPRVPSSCRGELHIPVFTPAFWGWLDYNDRATTANLTIVKVFPEYGDVHIRRIVYGYGPDGGAQAEWVPAAPMAVAPDKVLPLIRPRISLILE
;
A
#
# COMPACT_ATOMS: atom_id res chain seq x y z
N MET A 1 -59.06 -26.30 -7.33
CA MET A 1 -59.61 -27.59 -6.86
C MET A 1 -58.69 -28.67 -7.41
N ILE A 2 -57.98 -29.53 -6.69
CA ILE A 2 -57.94 -30.02 -5.30
C ILE A 2 -56.53 -30.63 -5.10
N SER A 3 -55.91 -30.42 -3.93
CA SER A 3 -54.84 -31.28 -3.36
C SER A 3 -55.45 -32.06 -2.17
N PRO A 4 -54.76 -32.98 -1.47
CA PRO A 4 -53.83 -34.10 -1.77
C PRO A 4 -54.47 -35.43 -1.26
N PRO A 5 -53.74 -36.49 -0.81
CA PRO A 5 -53.51 -36.61 0.64
C PRO A 5 -52.24 -37.41 1.11
N LYS A 6 -52.11 -37.43 2.44
CA LYS A 6 -51.03 -37.82 3.36
C LYS A 6 -50.89 -39.35 3.60
N ASN A 7 -49.64 -39.81 3.87
CA ASN A 7 -49.08 -40.68 4.96
C ASN A 7 -50.02 -41.61 5.77
N PRO A 8 -49.60 -42.71 6.51
CA PRO A 8 -48.27 -42.98 7.11
C PRO A 8 -47.87 -44.50 7.36
N VAL A 9 -46.76 -44.72 8.10
CA VAL A 9 -46.53 -45.72 9.20
C VAL A 9 -45.48 -46.86 9.01
N ARG A 10 -44.34 -46.63 9.69
CA ARG A 10 -43.47 -47.44 10.59
C ARG A 10 -42.67 -48.67 10.10
N HIS A 11 -41.37 -48.52 10.36
CA HIS A 11 -40.25 -49.45 10.33
C HIS A 11 -40.09 -50.34 11.59
N LEU A 12 -39.27 -51.40 11.40
CA LEU A 12 -38.20 -52.06 12.21
C LEU A 12 -38.47 -53.59 12.33
N ARG A 13 -37.58 -54.57 12.09
CA ARG A 13 -36.10 -54.70 12.19
C ARG A 13 -35.53 -55.89 11.37
N ILE A 14 -34.43 -55.66 10.63
CA ILE A 14 -33.08 -56.33 10.56
C ILE A 14 -33.00 -57.90 10.49
N ARG A 15 -32.14 -58.64 9.74
CA ARG A 15 -30.71 -58.56 9.32
C ARG A 15 -30.40 -59.55 8.17
N PHE A 16 -29.48 -59.21 7.27
CA PHE A 16 -28.27 -60.00 6.88
C PHE A 16 -27.30 -59.05 6.12
N LEU A 17 -26.32 -58.50 6.83
CA LEU A 17 -24.86 -58.71 6.66
C LEU A 17 -24.22 -58.04 5.42
N THR A 18 -24.02 -56.73 5.52
CA THR A 18 -22.85 -56.03 4.96
C THR A 18 -21.89 -55.73 6.10
N LEU A 19 -20.66 -56.24 6.00
CA LEU A 19 -19.54 -55.90 6.87
C LEU A 19 -19.02 -54.51 6.46
N ILE A 20 -19.33 -53.53 7.30
CA ILE A 20 -18.79 -52.17 7.29
C ILE A 20 -17.43 -52.20 7.99
N PRO A 21 -16.34 -51.66 7.41
CA PRO A 21 -15.25 -51.13 8.19
C PRO A 21 -15.44 -49.63 8.38
N SER A 22 -15.69 -49.28 9.64
CA SER A 22 -15.50 -48.01 10.33
C SER A 22 -14.71 -46.91 9.61
N ALA A 23 -15.38 -45.82 9.20
CA ALA A 23 -14.76 -44.50 9.03
C ALA A 23 -15.82 -43.38 9.04
N ALA A 24 -16.53 -43.23 10.16
CA ALA A 24 -17.38 -42.07 10.45
C ALA A 24 -17.07 -41.58 11.86
N LEU A 25 -15.85 -41.04 12.02
CA LEU A 25 -15.43 -40.18 13.13
C LEU A 25 -14.17 -39.43 12.66
N TRP A 26 -14.33 -38.34 11.91
CA TRP A 26 -13.26 -37.36 11.73
C TRP A 26 -13.80 -35.98 12.05
N LEU A 27 -13.70 -35.69 13.34
CA LEU A 27 -13.68 -34.36 13.92
C LEU A 27 -12.52 -33.57 13.29
N ILE A 28 -12.77 -32.31 12.96
CA ILE A 28 -11.83 -31.20 12.74
C ILE A 28 -10.37 -31.55 13.08
N VAL A 29 -9.58 -31.90 12.06
CA VAL A 29 -8.12 -31.82 12.08
C VAL A 29 -7.68 -31.08 10.83
N THR A 30 -7.18 -29.88 11.07
CA THR A 30 -6.50 -28.99 10.13
C THR A 30 -5.29 -29.69 9.50
N LEU A 31 -5.29 -29.88 8.19
CA LEU A 31 -4.09 -30.03 7.35
C LEU A 31 -4.04 -28.71 6.56
N ALA A 32 -3.37 -27.62 6.94
CA ALA A 32 -2.02 -27.51 7.48
C ALA A 32 -1.00 -28.36 6.69
N ALA A 33 -1.04 -28.26 5.36
CA ALA A 33 0.19 -28.35 4.58
C ALA A 33 0.99 -27.06 4.82
N ALA A 34 1.68 -27.06 5.95
CA ALA A 34 2.88 -26.31 6.30
C ALA A 34 3.37 -25.25 5.29
N ALA A 35 2.75 -24.06 5.31
CA ALA A 35 3.56 -22.87 5.49
C ALA A 35 4.07 -22.93 6.93
N GLN A 36 5.25 -23.53 7.13
CA GLN A 36 5.85 -23.58 8.46
C GLN A 36 6.16 -22.15 8.91
N PRO A 37 5.87 -21.81 10.17
CA PRO A 37 6.16 -20.50 10.73
C PRO A 37 7.67 -20.25 10.66
N VAL A 38 8.07 -19.02 10.32
CA VAL A 38 9.42 -18.57 10.61
C VAL A 38 9.62 -18.76 12.12
N ALA A 39 10.41 -19.76 12.52
CA ALA A 39 10.73 -20.00 13.91
C ALA A 39 11.60 -18.85 14.44
N SER A 40 10.98 -17.71 14.77
CA SER A 40 11.64 -16.58 15.41
C SER A 40 12.22 -17.04 16.75
N GLY A 41 13.51 -17.33 16.78
CA GLY A 41 14.15 -17.88 17.98
C GLY A 41 15.59 -18.37 17.81
N VAL A 42 16.07 -18.59 16.58
CA VAL A 42 17.45 -19.04 16.35
C VAL A 42 18.41 -17.85 16.24
N ASN A 43 19.37 -17.72 17.17
CA ASN A 43 20.47 -16.75 17.06
C ASN A 43 21.74 -17.43 16.53
N VAL A 44 22.60 -16.68 15.85
CA VAL A 44 23.89 -17.18 15.34
C VAL A 44 25.00 -16.25 15.84
N ASP A 45 26.08 -16.78 16.38
CA ASP A 45 27.26 -15.99 16.73
C ASP A 45 28.48 -16.52 16.00
N VAL A 46 29.33 -15.63 15.48
CA VAL A 46 30.62 -16.01 14.87
C VAL A 46 31.74 -15.60 15.81
N THR A 47 32.60 -16.54 16.20
CA THR A 47 33.71 -16.28 17.15
C THR A 47 35.05 -16.76 16.59
N GLY A 48 36.16 -16.22 17.11
CA GLY A 48 37.52 -16.48 16.62
C GLY A 48 37.97 -15.50 15.54
N GLU A 49 39.29 -15.31 15.38
CA GLU A 49 39.83 -14.42 14.34
C GLU A 49 39.55 -14.95 12.94
N ASN A 50 38.97 -14.10 12.10
CA ASN A 50 38.57 -14.49 10.76
C ASN A 50 38.47 -13.27 9.82
N SER A 51 38.47 -13.54 8.52
CA SER A 51 38.30 -12.58 7.43
C SER A 51 37.32 -13.13 6.40
N VAL A 52 36.79 -12.28 5.52
CA VAL A 52 35.89 -12.72 4.44
C VAL A 52 36.44 -12.24 3.11
N ARG A 53 36.43 -13.14 2.11
CA ARG A 53 36.96 -12.88 0.78
C ARG A 53 35.93 -13.26 -0.27
N ALA A 54 35.90 -12.55 -1.39
CA ALA A 54 34.93 -12.70 -2.46
C ALA A 54 35.62 -12.87 -3.82
N SER A 55 34.98 -13.62 -4.72
CA SER A 55 35.42 -13.87 -6.08
C SER A 55 34.30 -13.55 -7.06
N ALA A 56 34.60 -12.81 -8.12
CA ALA A 56 33.65 -12.56 -9.21
C ALA A 56 33.59 -13.72 -10.24
N ALA A 57 34.47 -14.73 -10.10
CA ALA A 57 34.51 -15.85 -11.02
C ALA A 57 33.29 -16.77 -10.80
N PRO A 58 32.63 -17.25 -11.88
CA PRO A 58 31.55 -18.22 -11.75
C PRO A 58 32.03 -19.51 -11.07
N ILE A 59 31.25 -20.03 -10.12
CA ILE A 59 31.52 -21.31 -9.47
C ILE A 59 30.89 -22.45 -10.29
N THR A 60 31.73 -23.33 -10.82
CA THR A 60 31.27 -24.48 -11.61
C THR A 60 30.62 -25.53 -10.70
N GLY A 61 29.46 -26.07 -11.11
CA GLY A 61 28.70 -27.04 -10.33
C GLY A 61 27.73 -26.42 -9.31
N ALA A 62 27.63 -25.08 -9.26
CA ALA A 62 26.63 -24.37 -8.47
C ALA A 62 25.33 -24.17 -9.27
N THR A 63 24.18 -24.38 -8.64
CA THR A 63 22.87 -23.93 -9.18
C THR A 63 22.78 -22.39 -9.16
N PRO A 64 21.82 -21.77 -9.89
CA PRO A 64 21.68 -20.32 -9.91
C PRO A 64 21.53 -19.66 -8.53
N ASP A 65 20.85 -20.34 -7.59
CA ASP A 65 20.69 -19.90 -6.20
C ASP A 65 21.96 -20.08 -5.35
N MET A 66 22.81 -21.06 -5.68
CA MET A 66 24.07 -21.32 -4.97
C MET A 66 25.24 -20.46 -5.47
N GLN A 67 25.17 -19.91 -6.69
CA GLN A 67 26.24 -19.07 -7.24
C GLN A 67 26.66 -17.92 -6.31
N PRO A 68 25.75 -17.00 -5.92
CA PRO A 68 26.14 -15.88 -5.08
C PRO A 68 26.63 -16.30 -3.68
N LEU A 69 26.22 -17.49 -3.20
CA LEU A 69 26.61 -18.04 -1.91
C LEU A 69 28.03 -18.62 -1.92
N LEU A 70 28.43 -19.22 -3.04
CA LEU A 70 29.74 -19.87 -3.20
C LEU A 70 30.83 -18.90 -3.69
N GLN A 71 30.44 -17.73 -4.19
CA GLN A 71 31.37 -16.66 -4.59
C GLN A 71 31.96 -15.88 -3.42
N ARG A 72 31.57 -16.17 -2.17
CA ARG A 72 32.05 -15.50 -0.96
C ARG A 72 32.32 -16.53 0.14
N SER A 73 33.43 -16.37 0.85
CA SER A 73 33.87 -17.34 1.85
C SER A 73 34.52 -16.67 3.06
N ARG A 74 34.27 -17.23 4.26
CA ARG A 74 34.99 -16.88 5.49
C ARG A 74 36.27 -17.68 5.54
N TYR A 75 37.34 -17.06 6.01
CA TYR A 75 38.64 -17.68 6.25
C TYR A 75 39.12 -17.36 7.66
N GLY A 76 39.74 -18.33 8.33
CA GLY A 76 40.41 -18.08 9.61
C GLY A 76 41.19 -19.29 10.08
N ALA A 77 42.23 -19.08 10.90
CA ALA A 77 43.02 -20.18 11.45
C ALA A 77 42.17 -21.09 12.35
N ASP A 78 41.26 -20.49 13.12
CA ASP A 78 40.32 -21.19 14.00
C ASP A 78 39.12 -20.27 14.29
N PHE A 79 37.93 -20.62 13.78
CA PHE A 79 36.71 -19.84 13.99
C PHE A 79 35.48 -20.73 14.14
N ARG A 80 34.41 -20.18 14.72
CA ARG A 80 33.19 -20.93 15.05
C ARG A 80 31.93 -20.21 14.62
N TYR A 81 30.89 -20.99 14.33
CA TYR A 81 29.50 -20.56 14.22
C TYR A 81 28.69 -21.22 15.34
N VAL A 82 28.11 -20.43 16.23
CA VAL A 82 27.29 -20.90 17.35
C VAL A 82 25.83 -20.55 17.10
N PHE A 83 25.03 -21.55 16.74
CA PHE A 83 23.58 -21.41 16.62
C PHE A 83 22.94 -21.70 17.98
N THR A 84 22.03 -20.86 18.46
CA THR A 84 21.27 -21.06 19.70
C THR A 84 19.78 -20.95 19.43
N GLY A 85 18.93 -21.57 20.25
CA GLY A 85 17.47 -21.56 20.04
C GLY A 85 16.96 -22.60 19.04
N LEU A 86 17.77 -23.63 18.77
CA LEU A 86 17.38 -24.78 17.95
C LEU A 86 16.52 -25.79 18.74
N PRO A 87 15.79 -26.70 18.08
CA PRO A 87 15.01 -27.75 18.72
C PRO A 87 15.91 -28.65 19.55
N THR A 88 15.48 -28.98 20.77
CA THR A 88 16.30 -29.72 21.74
C THR A 88 16.26 -31.24 21.55
N GLU A 89 15.32 -31.77 20.76
CA GLU A 89 15.01 -33.21 20.71
C GLU A 89 14.96 -33.80 19.29
N ALA A 90 15.10 -32.97 18.23
CA ALA A 90 15.06 -33.42 16.84
C ALA A 90 16.43 -33.24 16.15
N PRO A 91 16.88 -34.20 15.32
CA PRO A 91 18.04 -33.98 14.47
C PRO A 91 17.76 -32.87 13.46
N VAL A 92 18.79 -32.08 13.18
CA VAL A 92 18.82 -31.02 12.16
C VAL A 92 19.87 -31.40 11.12
N SER A 93 19.54 -31.26 9.84
CA SER A 93 20.46 -31.44 8.73
C SER A 93 21.25 -30.15 8.52
N VAL A 94 22.57 -30.23 8.62
CA VAL A 94 23.55 -29.17 8.42
C VAL A 94 24.19 -29.34 7.05
N GLU A 95 23.95 -28.40 6.15
CA GLU A 95 24.58 -28.31 4.84
C GLU A 95 25.72 -27.28 4.87
N LEU A 96 26.93 -27.71 4.54
CA LEU A 96 28.11 -26.87 4.45
C LEU A 96 28.52 -26.73 2.99
N GLY A 97 28.50 -25.51 2.48
CA GLY A 97 28.93 -25.20 1.13
C GLY A 97 30.33 -24.59 1.08
N PHE A 98 31.14 -25.06 0.13
CA PHE A 98 32.51 -24.61 -0.07
C PHE A 98 32.80 -24.37 -1.56
N ALA A 99 33.55 -23.32 -1.86
CA ALA A 99 34.27 -23.19 -3.12
C ALA A 99 35.65 -22.57 -2.85
N GLU A 100 36.72 -23.28 -3.21
CA GLU A 100 38.07 -22.75 -3.10
C GLU A 100 38.32 -21.77 -4.23
N THR A 101 38.47 -20.50 -3.87
CA THR A 101 38.61 -19.39 -4.81
C THR A 101 39.99 -18.75 -4.76
N GLU A 102 40.94 -19.25 -3.97
CA GLU A 102 42.28 -18.65 -3.78
C GLU A 102 43.42 -19.63 -4.00
N ALA A 103 43.38 -20.80 -3.38
CA ALA A 103 44.43 -21.80 -3.49
C ALA A 103 44.60 -22.23 -4.96
N SER A 104 45.86 -22.39 -5.37
CA SER A 104 46.25 -22.74 -6.74
C SER A 104 46.60 -24.22 -6.91
N GLY A 105 46.63 -24.99 -5.82
CA GLY A 105 46.92 -26.43 -5.87
C GLY A 105 46.48 -27.18 -4.60
N PRO A 106 46.41 -28.53 -4.67
CA PRO A 106 46.04 -29.38 -3.55
C PRO A 106 47.06 -29.25 -2.40
N GLY A 107 46.60 -29.43 -1.16
CA GLY A 107 47.41 -29.40 0.05
C GLY A 107 47.74 -28.00 0.57
N GLN A 108 47.43 -26.94 -0.17
CA GLN A 108 47.68 -25.55 0.26
C GLN A 108 46.72 -25.08 1.35
N ARG A 109 45.49 -25.61 1.36
CA ARG A 109 44.48 -25.34 2.38
C ARG A 109 43.85 -26.65 2.85
N VAL A 110 44.22 -27.08 4.05
CA VAL A 110 43.71 -28.29 4.69
C VAL A 110 43.17 -27.92 6.06
N PHE A 111 41.92 -28.25 6.35
CA PHE A 111 41.28 -27.91 7.62
C PHE A 111 40.35 -29.02 8.11
N GLN A 112 39.81 -28.88 9.30
CA GLN A 112 38.85 -29.81 9.89
C GLN A 112 37.63 -29.04 10.42
N VAL A 113 36.50 -29.75 10.51
CA VAL A 113 35.23 -29.21 11.01
C VAL A 113 34.71 -30.09 12.13
N ASP A 114 34.48 -29.48 13.29
CA ASP A 114 33.87 -30.10 14.46
C ASP A 114 32.48 -29.50 14.68
N ILE A 115 31.51 -30.31 15.09
CA ILE A 115 30.18 -29.84 15.51
C ILE A 115 29.90 -30.37 16.92
N ASN A 116 29.61 -29.47 17.86
CA ASN A 116 29.43 -29.76 19.29
C ASN A 116 30.57 -30.59 19.88
N GLY A 117 31.82 -30.27 19.49
CA GLY A 117 33.03 -30.96 19.95
C GLY A 117 33.32 -32.32 19.30
N ARG A 118 32.46 -32.79 18.37
CA ARG A 118 32.68 -34.02 17.61
C ARG A 118 33.23 -33.70 16.22
N ARG A 119 34.30 -34.40 15.81
CA ARG A 119 34.85 -34.32 14.45
C ARG A 119 33.88 -34.86 13.42
N ILE A 120 33.52 -34.01 12.46
CA ILE A 120 32.62 -34.35 11.35
C ILE A 120 33.37 -34.41 10.02
N VAL A 121 34.27 -33.45 9.78
CA VAL A 121 35.13 -33.45 8.58
C VAL A 121 36.60 -33.39 9.02
N SER A 122 37.39 -34.40 8.66
CA SER A 122 38.82 -34.46 8.96
C SER A 122 39.66 -34.16 7.72
N ARG A 123 40.61 -33.22 7.82
CA ARG A 123 41.57 -32.89 6.75
C ARG A 123 40.92 -32.56 5.39
N MET A 124 39.88 -31.73 5.40
CA MET A 124 39.24 -31.19 4.21
C MET A 124 40.20 -30.36 3.38
N ASP A 125 40.34 -30.73 2.11
CA ASP A 125 40.99 -29.95 1.06
C ASP A 125 39.95 -29.71 -0.04
N VAL A 126 39.41 -28.49 -0.10
CA VAL A 126 38.33 -28.13 -1.02
C VAL A 126 38.82 -28.17 -2.47
N PHE A 127 40.05 -27.72 -2.75
CA PHE A 127 40.63 -27.76 -4.10
C PHE A 127 40.70 -29.19 -4.62
N LYS A 128 41.24 -30.10 -3.80
CA LYS A 128 41.35 -31.53 -4.14
C LYS A 128 39.97 -32.18 -4.27
N ALA A 129 39.04 -31.88 -3.36
CA ALA A 129 37.69 -32.46 -3.36
C ALA A 129 36.84 -31.99 -4.55
N ALA A 130 36.99 -30.73 -4.98
CA ALA A 130 36.25 -30.16 -6.10
C ALA A 130 36.87 -30.48 -7.47
N GLY A 131 38.13 -30.95 -7.49
CA GLY A 131 38.92 -31.17 -8.69
C GLY A 131 39.49 -29.88 -9.31
N GLY A 132 39.66 -28.81 -8.52
CA GLY A 132 40.20 -27.53 -8.96
C GLY A 132 39.57 -26.31 -8.30
N ARG A 133 40.10 -25.12 -8.63
CA ARG A 133 39.61 -23.80 -8.16
C ARG A 133 38.24 -23.45 -8.79
N ASN A 134 37.44 -22.65 -8.09
CA ASN A 134 36.12 -22.15 -8.53
C ASN A 134 35.11 -23.27 -8.85
N ARG A 135 35.10 -24.33 -8.04
CA ARG A 135 34.18 -25.46 -8.17
C ARG A 135 33.49 -25.73 -6.83
N ALA A 136 32.20 -26.03 -6.87
CA ALA A 136 31.38 -26.22 -5.68
C ALA A 136 31.64 -27.58 -5.01
N VAL A 137 31.67 -27.60 -3.68
CA VAL A 137 31.62 -28.80 -2.86
C VAL A 137 30.60 -28.58 -1.74
N VAL A 138 29.62 -29.47 -1.63
CA VAL A 138 28.60 -29.43 -0.58
C VAL A 138 28.72 -30.68 0.29
N ARG A 139 28.58 -30.50 1.60
CA ARG A 139 28.53 -31.59 2.59
C ARG A 139 27.29 -31.44 3.45
N GLN A 140 26.44 -32.46 3.46
CA GLN A 140 25.26 -32.51 4.33
C GLN A 140 25.50 -33.51 5.46
N ILE A 141 25.19 -33.10 6.69
CA ILE A 141 25.39 -33.89 7.92
C ILE A 141 24.15 -33.75 8.80
N SER A 142 23.60 -34.85 9.33
CA SER A 142 22.53 -34.78 10.31
C SER A 142 23.09 -34.87 11.74
N GLN A 143 22.70 -33.95 12.62
CA GLN A 143 23.13 -33.93 14.03
C GLN A 143 22.04 -33.40 14.95
N THR A 144 22.04 -33.75 16.23
CA THR A 144 21.09 -33.20 17.20
C THR A 144 21.72 -32.01 17.94
N PRO A 145 21.04 -30.85 18.02
CA PRO A 145 21.52 -29.71 18.81
C PRO A 145 21.69 -30.08 20.29
N ASN A 146 22.78 -29.63 20.91
CA ASN A 146 23.02 -29.83 22.34
C ASN A 146 22.25 -28.77 23.13
N ARG A 147 21.10 -29.15 23.74
CA ARG A 147 20.21 -28.21 24.45
C ARG A 147 19.86 -26.98 23.61
N GLY A 148 19.56 -27.21 22.32
CA GLY A 148 19.20 -26.16 21.37
C GLY A 148 20.37 -25.32 20.88
N VAL A 149 21.60 -25.82 21.03
CA VAL A 149 22.83 -25.17 20.56
C VAL A 149 23.58 -26.05 19.55
N PHE A 150 24.04 -25.45 18.45
CA PHE A 150 25.09 -26.01 17.59
C PHE A 150 26.31 -25.11 17.58
N ASP A 151 27.43 -25.61 18.08
CA ASP A 151 28.75 -24.99 17.92
C ASP A 151 29.50 -25.70 16.79
N ILE A 152 29.63 -25.04 15.63
CA ILE A 152 30.35 -25.52 14.45
C ILE A 152 31.71 -24.82 14.39
N ARG A 153 32.79 -25.55 14.64
CA ARG A 153 34.17 -25.03 14.63
C ARG A 153 34.90 -25.45 13.36
N PHE A 154 35.56 -24.49 12.72
CA PHE A 154 36.44 -24.66 11.57
C PHE A 154 37.88 -24.40 12.00
N GLN A 155 38.76 -25.38 11.85
CA GLN A 155 40.15 -25.29 12.30
C GLN A 155 41.14 -25.64 11.20
N GLY A 156 42.02 -24.71 10.86
CA GLY A 156 43.09 -24.89 9.87
C GLY A 156 44.16 -25.86 10.37
N LEU A 157 44.58 -26.78 9.51
CA LEU A 157 45.73 -27.69 9.71
C LEU A 157 46.91 -27.27 8.83
N THR A 158 46.63 -26.73 7.66
CA THR A 158 47.58 -26.15 6.71
C THR A 158 46.87 -25.00 6.01
N GLY A 159 47.31 -23.76 6.21
CA GLY A 159 46.53 -22.58 5.81
C GLY A 159 45.28 -22.36 6.68
N GLU A 160 44.49 -21.33 6.35
CA GLU A 160 43.26 -21.00 7.11
C GLU A 160 42.11 -21.94 6.73
N ALA A 161 41.24 -22.30 7.66
CA ALA A 161 39.98 -22.98 7.34
C ALA A 161 39.04 -22.07 6.56
N MET A 162 38.06 -22.65 5.84
CA MET A 162 37.09 -21.84 5.09
C MET A 162 35.66 -22.42 5.08
N VAL A 163 34.68 -21.55 4.82
CA VAL A 163 33.28 -21.93 4.51
C VAL A 163 32.60 -20.84 3.69
N SER A 164 31.77 -21.19 2.71
CA SER A 164 31.05 -20.24 1.85
C SER A 164 29.61 -20.00 2.33
N TYR A 165 28.91 -21.06 2.76
CA TYR A 165 27.62 -20.95 3.43
C TYR A 165 27.35 -22.13 4.36
N ILE A 166 26.41 -21.95 5.30
CA ILE A 166 25.88 -23.00 6.18
C ILE A 166 24.35 -22.95 6.08
N ARG A 167 23.69 -24.08 5.78
CA ARG A 167 22.23 -24.18 5.79
C ARG A 167 21.78 -25.21 6.83
N LEU A 168 20.76 -24.89 7.62
CA LEU A 168 20.18 -25.79 8.63
C LEU A 168 18.75 -26.12 8.23
N HIS A 169 18.45 -27.43 8.13
CA HIS A 169 17.15 -27.95 7.70
C HIS A 169 16.58 -28.95 8.70
N ASN A 170 15.30 -28.79 9.04
CA ASN A 170 14.45 -29.88 9.51
C ASN A 170 12.99 -29.57 9.14
N SER A 171 12.04 -30.34 9.65
CA SER A 171 10.61 -30.10 9.40
C SER A 171 10.09 -28.75 9.90
N GLU A 172 10.82 -28.07 10.79
CA GLU A 172 10.43 -26.83 11.48
C GLU A 172 11.32 -25.62 11.15
N ILE A 173 12.45 -25.82 10.46
CA ILE A 173 13.52 -24.84 10.33
C ILE A 173 14.18 -24.98 8.95
N ASP A 174 14.24 -23.88 8.21
CA ASP A 174 15.13 -23.72 7.06
C ASP A 174 15.89 -22.37 7.21
N TYR A 175 17.14 -22.43 7.65
CA TYR A 175 18.00 -21.25 7.81
C TYR A 175 19.21 -21.35 6.90
N LEU A 176 19.41 -20.34 6.05
CA LEU A 176 20.62 -20.17 5.27
C LEU A 176 21.48 -19.03 5.84
N VAL A 177 22.71 -19.35 6.24
CA VAL A 177 23.75 -18.38 6.62
C VAL A 177 24.73 -18.22 5.46
N SER A 178 24.75 -17.04 4.86
CA SER A 178 25.75 -16.63 3.86
C SER A 178 26.87 -15.82 4.50
N VAL A 179 28.11 -16.00 4.04
CA VAL A 179 29.25 -15.26 4.59
C VAL A 179 29.45 -13.92 3.87
N LYS A 180 29.27 -12.80 4.58
CA LYS A 180 29.79 -11.48 4.17
C LYS A 180 30.78 -10.90 5.19
N PRO A 181 31.70 -10.01 4.76
CA PRO A 181 32.44 -9.17 5.70
C PRO A 181 31.44 -8.24 6.39
N GLY A 182 31.23 -8.42 7.70
CA GLY A 182 30.34 -7.58 8.52
C GLY A 182 29.00 -8.19 8.94
N ASP A 183 28.62 -9.39 8.48
CA ASP A 183 27.31 -9.98 8.81
C ASP A 183 27.40 -10.93 10.02
N GLY A 184 26.73 -10.56 11.12
CA GLY A 184 26.11 -11.50 12.05
C GLY A 184 24.84 -12.11 11.43
N PRO A 185 24.06 -12.93 12.17
CA PRO A 185 22.71 -13.29 11.74
C PRO A 185 21.98 -12.00 11.39
N ILE A 186 21.17 -12.02 10.32
CA ILE A 186 20.25 -10.91 10.06
C ILE A 186 19.11 -11.02 11.08
N ILE A 187 19.43 -10.67 12.32
CA ILE A 187 18.63 -9.76 13.13
C ILE A 187 19.14 -8.40 12.66
N PRO A 188 18.29 -7.42 12.32
CA PRO A 188 18.80 -6.10 12.01
C PRO A 188 19.38 -5.46 13.28
N SER A 189 20.61 -5.80 13.66
CA SER A 189 21.42 -5.02 14.57
C SER A 189 22.03 -3.89 13.76
N GLY A 190 21.17 -2.92 13.45
CA GLY A 190 21.47 -1.67 12.78
C GLY A 190 20.36 -0.67 13.11
N PRO A 191 20.56 0.65 12.89
CA PRO A 191 19.45 1.59 12.90
C PRO A 191 18.35 1.09 11.97
N ALA A 192 17.08 1.40 12.26
CA ALA A 192 15.91 0.74 11.67
C ALA A 192 16.05 0.33 10.20
N SER A 193 15.66 -0.92 9.91
CA SER A 193 15.70 -1.52 8.58
C SER A 193 14.28 -1.76 8.06
N TRP A 194 14.00 -1.39 6.82
CA TRP A 194 12.77 -1.78 6.12
C TRP A 194 13.07 -2.93 5.16
N ASN A 195 12.20 -3.93 5.15
CA ASN A 195 12.17 -4.97 4.16
C ASN A 195 11.18 -4.58 3.06
N PRO A 196 11.64 -4.12 1.89
CA PRO A 196 10.75 -3.74 0.80
C PRO A 196 9.98 -4.93 0.21
N GLU A 197 10.41 -6.17 0.45
CA GLU A 197 9.67 -7.37 0.05
C GLU A 197 8.41 -7.55 0.88
N THR A 198 8.51 -7.47 2.21
CA THR A 198 7.39 -7.79 3.11
C THR A 198 6.64 -6.55 3.60
N GLY A 199 7.21 -5.36 3.39
CA GLY A 199 6.75 -4.10 3.98
C GLY A 199 7.11 -3.94 5.47
N GLU A 200 7.86 -4.88 6.06
CA GLU A 200 8.17 -4.88 7.49
C GLU A 200 9.31 -3.93 7.84
N ILE A 201 9.15 -3.18 8.92
CA ILE A 201 10.18 -2.30 9.48
C ILE A 201 10.59 -2.85 10.84
N TYR A 202 11.88 -3.12 11.01
CA TYR A 202 12.44 -3.36 12.34
C TYR A 202 13.07 -2.08 12.85
N GLN A 203 12.81 -1.73 14.12
CA GLN A 203 13.45 -0.61 14.78
C GLN A 203 13.92 -0.97 16.18
N ALA A 204 15.21 -0.73 16.42
CA ALA A 204 15.84 -0.74 17.73
C ALA A 204 16.54 0.61 18.00
N ASP A 205 16.76 0.93 19.27
CA ASP A 205 17.64 2.01 19.74
C ASP A 205 17.34 3.45 19.31
N GLY A 206 16.15 3.76 18.79
CA GLY A 206 15.72 5.16 18.61
C GLY A 206 16.49 6.00 17.59
N LYS A 207 17.44 5.39 16.86
CA LYS A 207 18.32 6.09 15.91
C LYS A 207 17.67 6.37 14.56
N ALA A 208 16.57 5.71 14.24
CA ALA A 208 15.82 5.95 13.01
C ALA A 208 14.62 6.84 13.27
N ASN A 209 14.53 7.93 12.49
CA ASN A 209 13.41 8.85 12.51
C ASN A 209 12.52 8.57 11.29
N TRP A 210 11.36 7.95 11.52
CA TRP A 210 10.33 7.78 10.49
C TRP A 210 9.44 9.01 10.49
N LEU A 211 9.28 9.64 9.32
CA LEU A 211 8.50 10.87 9.19
C LEU A 211 7.00 10.59 9.05
N SER A 212 6.61 9.35 8.76
CA SER A 212 5.21 8.94 8.60
C SER A 212 4.98 7.48 9.00
N GLY A 213 3.71 7.11 9.10
CA GLY A 213 3.20 5.74 9.20
C GLY A 213 1.95 5.57 8.35
N VAL A 214 1.32 4.39 8.44
CA VAL A 214 -0.03 4.18 7.85
C VAL A 214 -0.99 5.24 8.41
N PRO A 215 -1.69 6.01 7.55
CA PRO A 215 -2.70 6.96 7.99
C PRO A 215 -4.01 6.24 8.35
N PHE A 216 -4.59 6.65 9.49
CA PHE A 216 -5.86 6.15 10.01
C PHE A 216 -6.90 7.28 10.02
N GLY A 217 -7.95 7.09 9.24
CA GLY A 217 -9.08 7.99 9.06
C GLY A 217 -9.98 7.50 7.93
N GLY A 218 -11.19 8.02 7.85
CA GLY A 218 -12.09 7.79 6.72
C GLY A 218 -11.89 8.80 5.59
N LEU A 219 -12.52 8.53 4.45
CA LEU A 219 -12.55 9.40 3.28
C LEU A 219 -13.13 10.78 3.65
N GLY A 220 -12.36 11.85 3.48
CA GLY A 220 -12.79 13.21 3.78
C GLY A 220 -12.86 13.59 5.26
N THR A 221 -12.35 12.74 6.18
CA THR A 221 -12.50 12.99 7.63
C THR A 221 -11.27 13.59 8.30
N GLY A 222 -10.15 13.71 7.58
CA GLY A 222 -8.83 13.86 8.18
C GLY A 222 -8.33 12.55 8.79
N LYS A 223 -7.09 12.55 9.27
CA LYS A 223 -6.41 11.36 9.77
C LYS A 223 -5.44 11.65 10.91
N PHE A 224 -4.95 10.60 11.54
CA PHE A 224 -3.68 10.61 12.27
C PHE A 224 -2.86 9.40 11.83
N GLU A 225 -1.56 9.43 12.09
CA GLU A 225 -0.68 8.29 11.81
C GLU A 225 -0.15 7.72 13.12
N ILE A 226 0.13 6.42 13.10
CA ILE A 226 1.00 5.79 14.10
C ILE A 226 2.28 5.38 13.35
N LEU A 227 3.38 5.99 13.75
CA LEU A 227 4.69 5.79 13.14
C LEU A 227 5.20 4.36 13.42
N PRO A 228 6.16 3.84 12.63
CA PRO A 228 6.75 2.52 12.84
C PRO A 228 7.31 2.30 14.26
N ASN A 229 7.75 3.35 14.93
CA ASN A 229 8.22 3.28 16.30
C ASN A 229 7.11 3.21 17.36
N GLY A 230 5.83 3.39 17.00
CA GLY A 230 4.67 3.44 17.91
C GLY A 230 4.23 4.85 18.34
N ALA A 231 4.90 5.91 17.87
CA ALA A 231 4.51 7.29 18.16
C ALA A 231 3.31 7.73 17.32
N PHE A 232 2.39 8.52 17.89
CA PHE A 232 1.29 9.12 17.14
C PHE A 232 1.76 10.44 16.51
N ALA A 233 1.44 10.65 15.24
CA ALA A 233 1.91 11.80 14.48
C ALA A 233 0.96 12.27 13.36
N ASN A 234 1.28 13.40 12.75
CA ASN A 234 0.71 13.92 11.50
C ASN A 234 -0.83 14.01 11.49
N PHE A 235 -1.39 14.71 12.48
CA PHE A 235 -2.83 14.84 12.69
C PHE A 235 -3.46 15.90 11.77
N THR A 236 -4.52 15.53 11.08
CA THR A 236 -5.34 16.41 10.24
C THR A 236 -6.84 16.37 10.61
N ILE A 237 -7.19 15.72 11.72
CA ILE A 237 -8.58 15.53 12.20
C ILE A 237 -9.33 16.85 12.54
N ASN A 238 -8.59 17.97 12.59
CA ASN A 238 -9.14 19.32 12.73
C ASN A 238 -9.25 20.07 11.40
N ASN A 239 -9.28 19.36 10.26
CA ASN A 239 -9.30 19.95 8.92
C ASN A 239 -8.02 20.73 8.55
N SER A 240 -6.87 20.30 9.07
CA SER A 240 -5.55 20.92 8.85
C SER A 240 -4.69 20.06 7.92
N TRP A 241 -5.19 19.76 6.71
CA TRP A 241 -4.54 18.83 5.78
C TRP A 241 -3.18 19.31 5.29
N ASP A 242 -3.02 20.61 5.11
CA ASP A 242 -1.83 21.26 4.56
C ASP A 242 -0.76 21.56 5.61
N ASP A 243 -1.16 21.74 6.88
CA ASP A 243 -0.27 21.83 8.04
C ASP A 243 -0.62 20.81 9.14
N PRO A 244 -0.26 19.52 8.95
CA PRO A 244 -0.58 18.48 9.93
C PRO A 244 0.09 18.72 11.28
N LEU A 245 -0.66 18.49 12.37
CA LEU A 245 -0.10 18.52 13.72
C LEU A 245 0.89 17.37 13.90
N SER A 246 2.19 17.69 13.94
CA SER A 246 3.26 16.70 13.85
C SER A 246 3.27 15.68 14.99
N ARG A 247 3.32 16.10 16.27
CA ARG A 247 3.37 15.18 17.43
C ARG A 247 2.68 15.75 18.69
N PRO A 248 1.41 15.41 18.96
CA PRO A 248 0.75 15.73 20.23
C PRO A 248 1.37 14.91 21.37
N GLY A 249 2.10 15.57 22.28
CA GLY A 249 2.85 14.91 23.36
C GLY A 249 1.99 14.20 24.41
N GLY A 250 0.68 14.45 24.45
CA GLY A 250 -0.26 13.75 25.31
C GLY A 250 -0.86 12.46 24.73
N THR A 251 -0.52 12.11 23.49
CA THR A 251 -1.15 11.00 22.75
C THR A 251 -0.23 9.79 22.63
N PHE A 252 -0.61 8.66 23.22
CA PHE A 252 0.18 7.42 23.19
C PHE A 252 -0.59 6.24 23.77
N VAL A 253 -0.10 5.02 23.52
CA VAL A 253 -0.53 3.79 24.19
C VAL A 253 0.53 3.35 25.20
N SER A 254 0.08 2.84 26.34
CA SER A 254 0.96 2.28 27.39
C SER A 254 0.42 0.96 27.90
N ILE A 255 1.32 0.10 28.38
CA ILE A 255 0.99 -1.21 28.94
C ILE A 255 1.70 -1.38 30.28
N ALA A 256 1.07 -2.05 31.23
CA ALA A 256 1.70 -2.53 32.45
C ALA A 256 1.25 -3.95 32.72
N ALA A 257 2.16 -4.78 33.23
CA ALA A 257 1.86 -6.16 33.57
C ALA A 257 2.45 -6.54 34.92
N LYS A 258 1.77 -7.43 35.64
CA LYS A 258 2.16 -7.89 36.97
C LYS A 258 1.92 -9.40 37.09
N SER A 259 2.94 -10.12 37.56
CA SER A 259 2.81 -11.52 37.98
C SER A 259 2.30 -11.62 39.42
N VAL A 260 1.69 -12.76 39.79
CA VAL A 260 1.11 -12.98 41.13
C VAL A 260 2.11 -12.75 42.27
N SER A 261 3.43 -12.94 42.04
CA SER A 261 4.47 -12.94 43.08
C SER A 261 5.41 -11.72 43.13
N GLY A 262 5.18 -10.64 42.35
CA GLY A 262 6.10 -9.49 42.36
C GLY A 262 5.63 -8.25 41.57
N GLY A 263 6.27 -7.10 41.81
CA GLY A 263 5.88 -5.75 41.35
C GLY A 263 5.66 -5.57 39.85
N GLY A 264 4.79 -4.62 39.49
CA GLY A 264 4.40 -4.37 38.10
C GLY A 264 5.41 -3.54 37.31
N THR A 265 5.53 -3.83 36.03
CA THR A 265 6.41 -3.12 35.08
C THR A 265 5.58 -2.43 34.01
N GLY A 266 5.72 -1.11 33.89
CA GLY A 266 5.04 -0.30 32.86
C GLY A 266 5.95 -0.01 31.65
N ARG A 267 5.35 0.09 30.47
CA ARG A 267 5.97 0.48 29.20
C ARG A 267 5.09 1.44 28.42
N LEU A 268 5.70 2.47 27.87
CA LEU A 268 5.11 3.28 26.82
C LEU A 268 5.31 2.49 25.53
N LEU A 269 4.25 2.14 24.80
CA LEU A 269 4.32 1.32 23.57
C LEU A 269 4.84 2.14 22.38
N GLN A 270 6.07 2.63 22.54
CA GLN A 270 6.83 3.36 21.56
C GLN A 270 8.30 3.03 21.79
N VAL A 271 9.10 2.78 20.76
CA VAL A 271 10.56 2.69 20.89
C VAL A 271 11.13 4.09 21.05
N ARG A 272 11.97 4.29 22.09
CA ARG A 272 12.49 5.61 22.49
C ARG A 272 13.03 6.39 21.30
N GLU A 273 12.63 7.64 21.16
CA GLU A 273 13.26 8.60 20.25
C GLU A 273 13.98 9.71 21.05
N PRO A 274 15.08 10.28 20.52
CA PRO A 274 15.67 11.49 21.07
C PRO A 274 14.65 12.64 21.11
N GLY A 275 14.52 13.33 22.26
CA GLY A 275 13.67 14.53 22.37
C GLY A 275 12.16 14.29 22.56
N GLY A 276 11.71 13.05 22.80
CA GLY A 276 10.31 12.75 23.13
C GLY A 276 9.88 13.15 24.56
N ILE A 277 8.65 12.80 24.93
CA ILE A 277 8.01 13.08 26.25
C ILE A 277 8.82 12.47 27.42
N ILE A 278 9.70 11.52 27.12
CA ILE A 278 10.59 10.86 28.10
C ILE A 278 11.91 11.63 28.18
N GLY A 279 11.94 12.62 29.08
CA GLY A 279 13.16 13.35 29.41
C GLY A 279 14.22 12.50 30.13
N PRO A 280 15.48 12.96 30.18
CA PRO A 280 16.53 12.33 30.98
C PRO A 280 16.08 12.14 32.44
N GLY A 281 16.26 10.93 32.99
CA GLY A 281 15.86 10.61 34.38
C GLY A 281 14.39 10.23 34.58
N SER A 282 13.54 10.27 33.54
CA SER A 282 12.15 9.81 33.63
C SER A 282 12.05 8.34 34.09
N PRO A 283 11.09 7.97 34.97
CA PRO A 283 10.85 6.57 35.35
C PRO A 283 10.12 5.77 34.26
N ILE A 284 9.68 6.44 33.19
CA ILE A 284 9.02 5.81 32.05
C ILE A 284 10.06 5.01 31.27
N ARG A 285 9.67 3.82 30.82
CA ARG A 285 10.49 2.92 30.01
C ARG A 285 9.72 2.57 28.75
N THR A 286 10.46 2.26 27.70
CA THR A 286 9.96 1.85 26.38
C THR A 286 10.40 0.41 26.09
N PRO A 287 9.70 -0.32 25.20
CA PRO A 287 10.21 -1.56 24.63
C PRO A 287 11.60 -1.38 24.03
N ALA A 288 12.37 -2.46 24.00
CA ALA A 288 13.73 -2.46 23.45
C ALA A 288 13.72 -2.32 21.92
N SER A 289 12.77 -2.99 21.26
CA SER A 289 12.58 -2.91 19.82
C SER A 289 11.13 -3.14 19.41
N VAL A 290 10.84 -2.83 18.15
CA VAL A 290 9.54 -3.09 17.51
C VAL A 290 9.76 -3.65 16.11
N VAL A 291 8.94 -4.63 15.74
CA VAL A 291 8.72 -5.03 14.35
C VAL A 291 7.37 -4.46 13.94
N TYR A 292 7.38 -3.57 12.97
CA TYR A 292 6.21 -2.92 12.42
C TYR A 292 5.90 -3.49 11.04
N ARG A 293 4.63 -3.80 10.77
CA ARG A 293 4.15 -4.17 9.44
C ARG A 293 3.02 -3.23 9.07
N GLY A 294 3.30 -2.31 8.14
CA GLY A 294 2.30 -1.40 7.60
C GLY A 294 1.82 -1.86 6.23
N LEU A 295 0.53 -2.18 6.11
CA LEU A 295 -0.14 -2.51 4.86
C LEU A 295 -1.50 -1.80 4.88
N PHE A 296 -1.51 -0.57 4.38
CA PHE A 296 -2.67 0.31 4.41
C PHE A 296 -3.98 -0.41 3.98
N PRO A 297 -5.10 -0.27 4.70
CA PRO A 297 -5.35 0.58 5.88
C PRO A 297 -5.09 -0.13 7.22
N PHE A 298 -4.34 -1.24 7.22
CA PHE A 298 -3.97 -1.99 8.42
C PHE A 298 -2.52 -1.72 8.82
N ALA A 299 -2.24 -1.78 10.11
CA ALA A 299 -0.87 -1.89 10.57
C ALA A 299 -0.76 -2.68 11.88
N GLU A 300 0.40 -3.31 12.05
CA GLU A 300 0.72 -4.14 13.21
C GLU A 300 2.09 -3.74 13.79
N TRP A 301 2.20 -3.72 15.11
CA TRP A 301 3.44 -3.52 15.84
C TRP A 301 3.63 -4.67 16.81
N PHE A 302 4.76 -5.36 16.71
CA PHE A 302 5.20 -6.37 17.66
C PHE A 302 6.32 -5.80 18.52
N PHE A 303 6.00 -5.48 19.78
CA PHE A 303 6.96 -4.90 20.72
C PHE A 303 7.74 -6.00 21.44
N LYS A 304 9.06 -5.94 21.37
CA LYS A 304 9.95 -6.88 22.08
C LYS A 304 10.50 -6.23 23.34
N ASP A 305 10.15 -6.82 24.48
CA ASP A 305 10.66 -6.43 25.79
C ASP A 305 10.63 -7.63 26.76
N GLU A 306 11.79 -8.18 27.06
CA GLU A 306 11.93 -9.38 27.91
C GLU A 306 11.51 -9.16 29.37
N SER A 307 11.44 -7.90 29.82
CA SER A 307 11.01 -7.59 31.18
C SER A 307 9.50 -7.68 31.36
N LEU A 308 8.73 -7.65 30.26
CA LEU A 308 7.29 -7.89 30.32
C LEU A 308 7.03 -9.40 30.40
N PRO A 309 6.20 -9.87 31.34
CA PRO A 309 5.84 -11.29 31.45
C PRO A 309 4.86 -11.76 30.35
N ILE A 310 4.61 -10.95 29.32
CA ILE A 310 3.61 -11.14 28.26
C ILE A 310 4.20 -10.77 26.90
N LEU A 311 3.63 -11.33 25.82
CA LEU A 311 3.88 -10.84 24.46
C LEU A 311 2.86 -9.75 24.14
N VAL A 312 3.29 -8.70 23.44
CA VAL A 312 2.46 -7.53 23.14
C VAL A 312 2.48 -7.22 21.65
N ARG A 313 1.29 -7.23 21.04
CA ARG A 313 1.06 -6.72 19.69
C ARG A 313 0.05 -5.58 19.74
N MET A 314 0.29 -4.53 18.96
CA MET A 314 -0.71 -3.51 18.67
C MET A 314 -1.15 -3.67 17.24
N ASN A 315 -2.45 -3.59 16.97
CA ASN A 315 -3.03 -3.64 15.65
C ASN A 315 -3.90 -2.42 15.46
N SER A 316 -3.87 -1.81 14.29
CA SER A 316 -4.70 -0.66 13.97
C SER A 316 -5.30 -0.76 12.59
N PHE A 317 -6.52 -0.25 12.45
CA PHE A 317 -7.16 -0.07 11.15
C PHE A 317 -8.19 1.05 11.18
N SER A 318 -8.44 1.60 9.99
CA SER A 318 -9.63 2.41 9.70
C SER A 318 -10.41 1.74 8.57
N PRO A 319 -11.76 1.83 8.58
CA PRO A 319 -12.57 1.24 7.52
C PRO A 319 -12.28 1.90 6.15
N LEU A 320 -11.96 1.08 5.15
CA LEU A 320 -11.90 1.47 3.74
C LEU A 320 -12.53 0.32 2.95
N ILE A 321 -13.84 0.45 2.74
CA ILE A 321 -14.72 -0.58 2.21
C ILE A 321 -15.19 -0.11 0.84
N PRO A 322 -14.60 -0.62 -0.26
CA PRO A 322 -15.07 -0.33 -1.60
C PRO A 322 -16.58 -0.53 -1.75
N HIS A 323 -17.22 0.31 -2.57
CA HIS A 323 -18.68 0.36 -2.76
C HIS A 323 -19.51 0.70 -1.52
N ASN A 324 -18.89 0.99 -0.38
CA ASN A 324 -19.55 1.50 0.80
C ASN A 324 -18.88 2.81 1.24
N GLU A 325 -19.22 3.88 0.52
CA GLU A 325 -18.70 5.23 0.75
C GLU A 325 -19.00 5.73 2.16
N ALA A 326 -20.20 5.40 2.66
CA ALA A 326 -20.64 5.78 3.99
C ALA A 326 -19.69 5.20 5.05
N ASP A 327 -19.48 3.89 5.08
CA ASP A 327 -18.60 3.29 6.09
C ASP A 327 -17.11 3.59 5.85
N SER A 328 -16.72 3.87 4.60
CA SER A 328 -15.37 4.37 4.29
C SER A 328 -15.14 5.81 4.73
N ALA A 329 -16.18 6.60 4.93
CA ALA A 329 -16.13 7.99 5.41
C ALA A 329 -16.33 8.10 6.94
N LEU A 330 -16.06 7.05 7.71
CA LEU A 330 -16.16 7.09 9.17
C LEU A 330 -14.97 7.85 9.79
N PRO A 331 -15.19 8.90 10.59
CA PRO A 331 -14.13 9.66 11.26
C PRO A 331 -13.63 8.90 12.50
N ALA A 332 -13.05 7.72 12.28
CA ALA A 332 -12.63 6.83 13.34
C ALA A 332 -11.47 5.91 12.95
N ALA A 333 -10.79 5.42 13.98
CA ALA A 333 -9.78 4.39 13.93
C ALA A 333 -9.93 3.46 15.14
N VAL A 334 -9.57 2.20 14.96
CA VAL A 334 -9.56 1.21 16.04
C VAL A 334 -8.11 0.84 16.32
N VAL A 335 -7.70 0.95 17.58
CA VAL A 335 -6.39 0.51 18.06
C VAL A 335 -6.62 -0.64 19.04
N SER A 336 -6.20 -1.84 18.65
CA SER A 336 -6.37 -3.05 19.46
C SER A 336 -5.02 -3.51 19.99
N VAL A 337 -4.94 -3.76 21.30
CA VAL A 337 -3.74 -4.33 21.91
C VAL A 337 -3.99 -5.80 22.23
N ASP A 338 -3.26 -6.66 21.53
CA ASP A 338 -3.24 -8.10 21.73
C ASP A 338 -2.16 -8.46 22.73
N VAL A 339 -2.56 -9.12 23.81
CA VAL A 339 -1.67 -9.60 24.84
C VAL A 339 -1.78 -11.10 24.98
N GLU A 340 -0.63 -11.77 25.10
CA GLU A 340 -0.54 -13.21 25.26
C GLU A 340 0.33 -13.52 26.48
N ASN A 341 -0.12 -14.45 27.30
CA ASN A 341 0.63 -14.92 28.46
C ASN A 341 1.34 -16.25 28.14
N PRO A 342 2.63 -16.23 27.75
CA PRO A 342 3.38 -17.46 27.47
C PRO A 342 3.78 -18.22 28.74
N ARG A 343 3.46 -17.70 29.93
CA ARG A 343 3.90 -18.26 31.21
C ARG A 343 2.90 -19.28 31.73
N ARG A 344 3.36 -20.12 32.66
CA ARG A 344 2.54 -21.12 33.37
C ARG A 344 1.74 -20.57 34.55
N LYS A 345 1.78 -19.26 34.79
CA LYS A 345 1.10 -18.58 35.90
C LYS A 345 0.22 -17.44 35.38
N PRO A 346 -0.89 -17.11 36.05
CA PRO A 346 -1.71 -15.97 35.67
C PRO A 346 -0.93 -14.65 35.69
N VAL A 347 -1.30 -13.73 34.81
CA VAL A 347 -0.75 -12.37 34.72
C VAL A 347 -1.90 -11.37 34.63
N SER A 348 -1.83 -10.30 35.41
CA SER A 348 -2.72 -9.15 35.26
C SER A 348 -2.07 -8.11 34.37
N VAL A 349 -2.85 -7.52 33.47
CA VAL A 349 -2.37 -6.56 32.46
C VAL A 349 -3.27 -5.32 32.49
N ALA A 350 -2.67 -4.14 32.42
CA ALA A 350 -3.35 -2.87 32.20
C ALA A 350 -2.86 -2.24 30.90
N ILE A 351 -3.78 -1.77 30.07
CA ILE A 351 -3.48 -1.08 28.81
C ILE A 351 -4.17 0.27 28.89
N ALA A 352 -3.43 1.36 28.69
CA ALA A 352 -3.98 2.70 28.71
C ALA A 352 -3.71 3.45 27.39
N LEU A 353 -4.77 4.01 26.82
CA LEU A 353 -4.72 4.96 25.72
C LEU A 353 -4.82 6.37 26.31
N SER A 354 -3.82 7.20 26.05
CA SER A 354 -3.83 8.63 26.33
C SER A 354 -4.02 9.41 25.04
N TRP A 355 -4.77 10.50 25.12
CA TRP A 355 -5.04 11.38 24.00
C TRP A 355 -4.98 12.84 24.44
N GLU A 356 -4.24 13.65 23.68
CA GLU A 356 -4.23 15.09 23.83
C GLU A 356 -5.47 15.69 23.18
N ASN A 357 -6.22 16.51 23.91
CA ASN A 357 -7.31 17.25 23.31
C ASN A 357 -6.72 18.40 22.47
N ILE A 358 -6.68 18.18 21.16
CA ILE A 358 -6.13 19.11 20.17
C ILE A 358 -7.18 20.05 19.59
N ILE A 359 -8.43 20.06 20.11
CA ILE A 359 -9.46 20.97 19.62
C ILE A 359 -8.97 22.42 19.75
N GLY A 360 -9.11 23.19 18.66
CA GLY A 360 -8.57 24.54 18.58
C GLY A 360 -7.10 24.64 18.21
N ARG A 361 -6.47 23.54 17.77
CA ARG A 361 -5.12 23.56 17.19
C ARG A 361 -5.16 23.21 15.71
N GLY A 362 -4.30 23.86 14.93
CA GLY A 362 -4.23 23.68 13.48
C GLY A 362 -4.36 24.98 12.72
N GLY A 363 -4.66 24.88 11.43
CA GLY A 363 -4.70 26.01 10.52
C GLY A 363 -4.60 25.57 9.08
N SER A 364 -4.32 26.55 8.23
CA SER A 364 -3.67 26.34 6.95
C SER A 364 -2.30 27.02 6.94
N LYS A 365 -1.50 26.75 5.91
CA LYS A 365 -0.22 27.42 5.63
C LYS A 365 -0.41 28.86 5.17
N ARG A 366 -1.64 29.34 4.96
CA ARG A 366 -1.91 30.71 4.55
C ARG A 366 -1.65 31.67 5.71
N ALA A 367 -0.99 32.79 5.39
CA ALA A 367 -0.65 33.81 6.39
C ALA A 367 -1.91 34.31 7.10
N GLY A 368 -1.90 34.24 8.44
CA GLY A 368 -3.03 34.66 9.28
C GLY A 368 -4.12 33.61 9.47
N ASP A 369 -3.98 32.42 8.87
CA ASP A 369 -4.96 31.33 8.96
C ASP A 369 -4.52 30.18 9.88
N LEU A 370 -3.69 30.50 10.88
CA LEU A 370 -3.40 29.64 12.00
C LEU A 370 -4.41 29.93 13.11
N TYR A 371 -5.04 28.90 13.64
CA TYR A 371 -6.02 29.05 14.70
C TYR A 371 -5.61 28.33 15.98
N ASP A 372 -4.30 28.22 16.26
CA ASP A 372 -3.75 27.80 17.57
C ASP A 372 -4.25 28.73 18.69
N VAL A 373 -5.50 28.51 19.08
CA VAL A 373 -6.25 29.19 20.10
C VAL A 373 -6.60 28.11 21.09
N TYR A 374 -6.31 28.36 22.35
CA TYR A 374 -6.51 27.39 23.40
C TYR A 374 -7.85 27.67 24.08
N PRO A 375 -8.97 27.09 23.58
CA PRO A 375 -10.27 27.31 24.19
C PRO A 375 -10.28 26.69 25.59
N ARG A 376 -11.34 26.94 26.35
CA ARG A 376 -11.60 26.17 27.56
C ARG A 376 -11.98 24.74 27.15
N LEU A 377 -11.03 23.82 27.25
CA LEU A 377 -11.23 22.40 26.93
C LEU A 377 -12.08 21.72 28.01
N ARG A 378 -12.99 20.83 27.60
CA ARG A 378 -13.87 20.05 28.47
C ARG A 378 -13.74 18.57 28.18
N HIS A 379 -13.54 17.78 29.23
CA HIS A 379 -13.56 16.32 29.16
C HIS A 379 -14.68 15.78 30.05
N THR A 380 -15.53 14.92 29.50
CA THR A 380 -16.62 14.28 30.24
C THR A 380 -16.61 12.78 30.01
N ASP A 381 -17.02 12.03 31.02
CA ASP A 381 -17.27 10.61 30.83
C ASP A 381 -18.41 10.41 29.85
N ALA A 382 -18.21 9.48 28.92
CA ALA A 382 -19.20 9.10 27.93
C ALA A 382 -19.06 7.61 27.60
N GLY A 383 -20.10 7.03 27.03
CA GLY A 383 -20.07 5.62 26.65
C GLY A 383 -21.26 5.25 25.80
N THR A 384 -21.18 4.06 25.22
CA THR A 384 -22.22 3.43 24.42
C THR A 384 -22.41 2.00 24.91
N SER A 385 -23.24 1.20 24.24
CA SER A 385 -23.34 -0.23 24.57
C SER A 385 -22.00 -0.92 24.30
N GLY A 386 -21.32 -1.37 25.36
CA GLY A 386 -20.07 -2.12 25.28
C GLY A 386 -18.78 -1.29 25.25
N VAL A 387 -18.85 0.05 25.17
CA VAL A 387 -17.67 0.94 25.21
C VAL A 387 -17.85 2.03 26.26
N LEU A 388 -16.85 2.19 27.13
CA LEU A 388 -16.76 3.31 28.07
C LEU A 388 -15.56 4.18 27.68
N GLY A 389 -15.69 5.49 27.80
CA GLY A 389 -14.73 6.44 27.26
C GLY A 389 -14.78 7.82 27.87
N ILE A 390 -14.03 8.72 27.23
CA ILE A 390 -13.95 10.14 27.55
C ILE A 390 -14.28 10.90 26.27
N HIS A 391 -15.28 11.77 26.34
CA HIS A 391 -15.60 12.73 25.29
C HIS A 391 -14.89 14.05 25.59
N MET A 392 -14.15 14.54 24.60
CA MET A 392 -13.33 15.74 24.64
C MET A 392 -13.94 16.79 23.71
N THR A 393 -14.27 17.96 24.25
CA THR A 393 -14.87 19.09 23.53
C THR A 393 -14.22 20.41 23.99
N ALA A 394 -14.72 21.54 23.49
CA ALA A 394 -14.44 22.88 24.01
C ALA A 394 -15.74 23.55 24.52
N ASP A 395 -15.66 24.29 25.63
CA ASP A 395 -16.80 24.98 26.28
C ASP A 395 -17.02 26.41 25.76
N SER A 396 -16.05 26.99 25.05
CA SER A 396 -16.14 28.36 24.54
C SER A 396 -15.56 28.45 23.15
N GLU A 397 -16.36 28.93 22.20
CA GLU A 397 -15.85 29.55 20.98
C GLU A 397 -15.04 30.78 21.42
N PRO A 398 -13.71 30.80 21.22
CA PRO A 398 -12.96 32.02 21.43
C PRO A 398 -13.51 33.09 20.46
N ALA A 399 -13.32 34.38 20.79
CA ALA A 399 -13.46 35.47 19.83
C ALA A 399 -12.37 35.30 18.74
N SER A 400 -12.56 34.33 17.88
CA SER A 400 -11.68 33.90 16.81
C SER A 400 -12.40 34.13 15.48
N GLN A 401 -11.64 34.23 14.40
CA GLN A 401 -12.21 34.41 13.07
C GLN A 401 -12.91 33.12 12.54
N ARG A 402 -12.79 31.99 13.24
CA ARG A 402 -13.31 30.67 12.80
C ARG A 402 -13.96 29.84 13.93
N PRO A 403 -15.01 30.35 14.60
CA PRO A 403 -15.65 29.67 15.73
C PRO A 403 -16.14 28.25 15.41
N GLN A 404 -16.51 27.98 14.16
CA GLN A 404 -17.02 26.67 13.74
C GLN A 404 -15.99 25.54 13.83
N THR A 405 -14.69 25.85 13.82
CA THR A 405 -13.61 24.85 14.02
C THR A 405 -13.55 24.29 15.45
N PHE A 406 -14.27 24.92 16.40
CA PHE A 406 -14.31 24.52 17.82
C PHE A 406 -15.58 23.75 18.19
N MET A 407 -16.55 23.61 17.27
CA MET A 407 -17.84 22.95 17.51
C MET A 407 -17.74 21.41 17.59
N GLY A 408 -16.60 20.86 17.21
CA GLY A 408 -16.38 19.42 17.15
C GLY A 408 -16.04 18.76 18.49
N GLY A 409 -15.73 17.47 18.43
CA GLY A 409 -15.32 16.67 19.58
C GLY A 409 -14.48 15.46 19.19
N VAL A 410 -13.74 14.93 20.15
CA VAL A 410 -13.00 13.66 20.04
C VAL A 410 -13.45 12.72 21.15
N PHE A 411 -13.58 11.44 20.85
CA PHE A 411 -13.89 10.42 21.84
C PHE A 411 -12.81 9.32 21.80
N ILE A 412 -12.31 8.96 22.98
CA ILE A 412 -11.52 7.75 23.17
C ILE A 412 -12.31 6.79 24.06
N GLY A 413 -12.50 5.56 23.61
CA GLY A 413 -13.25 4.55 24.33
C GLY A 413 -12.53 3.21 24.34
N VAL A 414 -12.86 2.37 25.33
CA VAL A 414 -12.37 1.00 25.44
C VAL A 414 -13.53 0.04 25.69
N GLU A 415 -13.42 -1.17 25.13
CA GLU A 415 -14.38 -2.24 25.39
C GLU A 415 -14.50 -2.58 26.88
N THR A 416 -15.74 -2.75 27.34
CA THR A 416 -16.06 -3.04 28.74
C THR A 416 -16.24 -4.53 29.04
N SER A 417 -16.38 -5.37 28.01
CA SER A 417 -16.52 -6.82 28.16
C SER A 417 -15.33 -7.42 28.91
N ARG A 418 -15.57 -8.05 30.06
CA ARG A 418 -14.55 -8.68 30.93
C ARG A 418 -13.36 -7.77 31.24
N THR A 419 -13.57 -6.45 31.29
CA THR A 419 -12.51 -5.46 31.46
C THR A 419 -12.85 -4.56 32.64
N TYR A 420 -11.90 -4.34 33.54
CA TYR A 420 -12.03 -3.33 34.58
C TYR A 420 -11.49 -2.00 34.07
N VAL A 421 -12.37 -1.01 33.91
CA VAL A 421 -12.00 0.27 33.28
C VAL A 421 -11.72 1.34 34.34
N THR A 422 -10.58 2.02 34.20
CA THR A 422 -10.21 3.22 34.98
C THR A 422 -9.83 4.36 34.04
N ARG A 423 -9.83 5.60 34.53
CA ARG A 423 -9.63 6.79 33.70
C ARG A 423 -8.97 7.92 34.46
N SER A 424 -8.18 8.71 33.74
CA SER A 424 -7.68 10.01 34.14
C SER A 424 -8.28 11.04 33.19
N ILE A 425 -9.31 11.76 33.65
CA ILE A 425 -10.03 12.73 32.81
C ILE A 425 -9.21 13.98 32.49
N ARG A 426 -8.06 14.20 33.18
CA ARG A 426 -7.19 15.35 32.96
C ARG A 426 -5.76 15.09 33.42
N TRP A 427 -4.80 15.44 32.59
CA TRP A 427 -3.39 15.64 32.95
C TRP A 427 -2.69 16.58 31.95
N ASN A 428 -1.57 17.20 32.33
CA ASN A 428 -0.83 18.16 31.48
C ASN A 428 0.35 17.46 30.78
N PRO A 429 0.32 17.30 29.44
CA PRO A 429 1.41 16.65 28.70
C PRO A 429 2.69 17.48 28.62
N ARG A 430 2.61 18.80 28.87
CA ARG A 430 3.75 19.71 28.89
C ARG A 430 4.45 19.77 30.25
N GLY A 431 3.92 19.08 31.27
CA GLY A 431 4.44 19.10 32.63
C GLY A 431 5.71 18.28 32.88
N GLY A 432 6.30 17.66 31.85
CA GLY A 432 7.53 16.86 31.95
C GLY A 432 7.39 15.50 32.64
N ALA A 433 6.18 15.13 33.08
CA ALA A 433 5.89 13.85 33.71
C ALA A 433 4.46 13.38 33.39
N ILE A 434 4.24 12.07 33.45
CA ILE A 434 2.90 11.45 33.38
C ILE A 434 2.41 11.23 34.83
N PRO A 435 1.46 12.03 35.36
CA PRO A 435 1.15 12.03 36.79
C PRO A 435 0.60 10.69 37.31
N TRP A 436 -0.10 9.94 36.45
CA TRP A 436 -0.71 8.66 36.80
C TRP A 436 0.23 7.46 36.63
N TRP A 437 1.45 7.65 36.12
CA TRP A 437 2.37 6.55 35.74
C TRP A 437 2.71 5.60 36.88
N GLY A 438 2.94 6.15 38.08
CA GLY A 438 3.27 5.36 39.27
C GLY A 438 2.14 4.42 39.68
N GLN A 439 0.89 4.90 39.62
CA GLN A 439 -0.30 4.11 39.90
C GLN A 439 -0.54 3.06 38.80
N PHE A 440 -0.38 3.45 37.54
CA PHE A 440 -0.54 2.57 36.40
C PHE A 440 0.44 1.39 36.42
N SER A 441 1.74 1.68 36.57
CA SER A 441 2.80 0.67 36.55
C SER A 441 2.73 -0.30 37.73
N ARG A 442 2.38 0.17 38.93
CA ARG A 442 2.38 -0.66 40.16
C ARG A 442 1.04 -1.35 40.42
N ASN A 443 -0.06 -0.65 40.18
CA ASN A 443 -1.40 -1.04 40.60
C ASN A 443 -2.33 -1.33 39.42
N LEU A 444 -1.83 -1.28 38.18
CA LEU A 444 -2.56 -1.63 36.96
C LEU A 444 -3.84 -0.82 36.77
N ARG A 445 -3.86 0.43 37.23
CA ARG A 445 -5.03 1.33 37.23
C ARG A 445 -4.59 2.77 37.07
N LEU A 446 -5.46 3.61 36.49
CA LEU A 446 -5.30 5.07 36.53
C LEU A 446 -5.87 5.63 37.83
N ASP A 447 -5.28 6.74 38.29
CA ASP A 447 -5.60 7.32 39.60
C ASP A 447 -7.02 7.88 39.67
N ARG A 448 -7.72 7.62 40.77
CA ARG A 448 -9.14 7.94 40.98
C ARG A 448 -9.38 9.37 41.48
N ARG A 449 -8.51 10.35 41.15
CA ARG A 449 -8.74 11.78 41.47
C ARG A 449 -9.86 12.41 40.62
N SER A 450 -10.88 11.61 40.33
CA SER A 450 -12.25 12.00 40.01
C SER A 450 -12.95 12.52 41.27
N LYS A 451 -12.55 13.69 41.77
CA LYS A 451 -13.61 14.61 42.16
C LYS A 451 -13.89 15.36 40.89
N THR A 452 -15.09 15.24 40.34
CA THR A 452 -15.64 16.25 39.44
C THR A 452 -15.35 17.59 40.09
N PRO A 453 -14.48 18.45 39.56
CA PRO A 453 -14.37 19.80 40.10
C PRO A 453 -15.64 20.46 39.59
N GLY A 454 -16.52 20.83 40.52
CA GLY A 454 -17.67 21.66 40.20
C GLY A 454 -17.19 22.81 39.32
N ASP A 455 -17.85 22.98 38.18
CA ASP A 455 -17.60 24.02 37.19
C ASP A 455 -16.15 24.52 37.11
N TRP A 456 -15.35 23.91 36.22
CA TRP A 456 -14.06 24.46 35.75
C TRP A 456 -14.18 25.78 34.98
N ARG A 457 -15.31 26.50 35.11
CA ARG A 457 -15.50 27.84 34.56
C ARG A 457 -14.41 28.75 35.15
N GLY A 458 -13.39 29.07 34.36
CA GLY A 458 -12.38 30.08 34.68
C GLY A 458 -11.04 29.60 35.26
N GLN A 459 -10.74 28.29 35.28
CA GLN A 459 -9.49 27.76 35.87
C GLN A 459 -8.42 27.29 34.87
N LEU A 460 -8.68 27.34 33.56
CA LEU A 460 -7.67 27.11 32.52
C LEU A 460 -7.19 28.46 31.99
N LYS A 461 -5.88 28.70 32.01
CA LYS A 461 -5.28 29.77 31.20
C LYS A 461 -5.21 29.28 29.74
N PRO A 462 -5.44 30.16 28.75
CA PRO A 462 -5.07 29.86 27.37
C PRO A 462 -3.63 29.35 27.32
N GLY A 463 -3.39 28.19 26.71
CA GLY A 463 -2.06 27.57 26.56
C GLY A 463 -1.73 26.41 27.51
N GLU A 464 -2.59 26.07 28.47
CA GLU A 464 -2.43 24.84 29.28
C GLU A 464 -3.01 23.62 28.53
N ALA A 465 -2.16 22.78 27.95
CA ALA A 465 -2.59 21.57 27.24
C ALA A 465 -3.26 20.56 28.21
N ALA A 466 -4.42 20.02 27.81
CA ALA A 466 -5.20 19.08 28.61
C ALA A 466 -5.35 17.74 27.86
N SER A 467 -4.75 16.68 28.41
CA SER A 467 -4.88 15.31 27.91
C SER A 467 -5.77 14.48 28.83
N ALA A 468 -6.36 13.42 28.28
CA ALA A 468 -7.11 12.44 29.05
C ALA A 468 -6.61 11.02 28.73
N SER A 469 -6.80 10.09 29.66
CA SER A 469 -6.36 8.71 29.48
C SER A 469 -7.43 7.75 29.99
N ILE A 470 -7.65 6.67 29.24
CA ILE A 470 -8.53 5.56 29.63
C ILE A 470 -7.74 4.26 29.66
N CYS A 471 -8.02 3.42 30.65
CA CYS A 471 -7.27 2.21 30.93
C CYS A 471 -8.19 1.01 31.13
N ALA A 472 -7.85 -0.08 30.46
CA ALA A 472 -8.45 -1.39 30.60
C ALA A 472 -7.52 -2.32 31.38
N THR A 473 -8.01 -2.87 32.49
CA THR A 473 -7.34 -3.91 33.25
C THR A 473 -8.00 -5.26 33.00
N ILE A 474 -7.20 -6.26 32.65
CA ILE A 474 -7.63 -7.63 32.38
C ILE A 474 -6.72 -8.63 33.11
N ASN A 475 -7.23 -9.85 33.29
CA ASN A 475 -6.44 -10.98 33.81
C ASN A 475 -6.32 -12.03 32.70
N LEU A 476 -5.13 -12.62 32.58
CA LEU A 476 -4.81 -13.68 31.62
C LEU A 476 -4.39 -14.94 32.39
N GLY A 477 -5.03 -16.06 32.09
CA GLY A 477 -4.57 -17.39 32.48
C GLY A 477 -3.30 -17.81 31.73
N PRO A 478 -2.69 -18.95 32.10
CA PRO A 478 -1.56 -19.52 31.37
C PRO A 478 -1.92 -19.82 29.90
N GLY A 479 -1.11 -19.34 28.95
CA GLY A 479 -1.36 -19.51 27.51
C GLY A 479 -2.52 -18.67 26.95
N GLU A 480 -3.23 -17.90 27.79
CA GLU A 480 -4.36 -17.11 27.32
C GLU A 480 -3.88 -15.93 26.46
N ARG A 481 -4.55 -15.75 25.33
CA ARG A 481 -4.44 -14.57 24.47
C ARG A 481 -5.74 -13.78 24.51
N ARG A 482 -5.61 -12.45 24.61
CA ARG A 482 -6.77 -11.55 24.59
C ARG A 482 -6.47 -10.27 23.83
N GLN A 483 -7.44 -9.83 23.04
CA GLN A 483 -7.45 -8.54 22.36
C GLN A 483 -8.25 -7.53 23.18
N VAL A 484 -7.76 -6.30 23.30
CA VAL A 484 -8.47 -5.17 23.92
C VAL A 484 -8.58 -4.03 22.90
N PRO A 485 -9.76 -3.84 22.28
CA PRO A 485 -9.98 -2.77 21.31
C PRO A 485 -10.25 -1.42 22.00
N PHE A 486 -9.55 -0.39 21.52
CA PHE A 486 -9.84 1.01 21.78
C PHE A 486 -10.41 1.64 20.51
N VAL A 487 -11.49 2.39 20.65
CA VAL A 487 -12.11 3.15 19.57
C VAL A 487 -11.75 4.62 19.74
N ILE A 488 -11.14 5.19 18.71
CA ILE A 488 -10.82 6.61 18.62
C ILE A 488 -11.71 7.16 17.53
N SER A 489 -12.55 8.14 17.86
CA SER A 489 -13.41 8.81 16.88
C SER A 489 -13.36 10.30 17.07
N TRP A 490 -13.60 11.03 16.00
CA TRP A 490 -13.71 12.48 16.01
C TRP A 490 -14.95 12.90 15.24
N TYR A 491 -15.37 14.13 15.45
CA TYR A 491 -16.50 14.72 14.78
C TYR A 491 -16.27 16.21 14.67
N ASN A 492 -16.00 16.67 13.47
CA ASN A 492 -15.93 18.09 13.15
C ASN A 492 -17.03 18.42 12.12
N PRO A 493 -18.15 19.01 12.55
CA PRO A 493 -19.32 19.17 11.68
C PRO A 493 -19.11 20.20 10.56
N LYS A 494 -17.98 20.95 10.57
CA LYS A 494 -17.74 22.07 9.66
C LYS A 494 -16.30 22.11 9.17
N ILE A 495 -16.14 22.25 7.86
CA ILE A 495 -14.91 22.68 7.21
C ILE A 495 -15.05 24.19 6.96
N VAL A 496 -14.15 24.98 7.52
CA VAL A 496 -14.21 26.44 7.40
C VAL A 496 -13.36 26.90 6.22
N THR A 497 -14.00 27.61 5.30
CA THR A 497 -13.39 28.17 4.10
C THR A 497 -13.60 29.69 4.08
N ALA A 498 -12.97 30.40 3.15
CA ALA A 498 -13.20 31.83 2.94
C ALA A 498 -14.64 32.13 2.48
N ALA A 499 -15.27 31.23 1.74
CA ALA A 499 -16.67 31.32 1.33
C ALA A 499 -17.68 31.02 2.45
N GLY A 500 -17.22 30.43 3.56
CA GLY A 500 -18.04 30.08 4.72
C GLY A 500 -17.80 28.66 5.23
N ALA A 501 -18.65 28.22 6.16
CA ALA A 501 -18.54 26.91 6.77
C ALA A 501 -19.40 25.88 6.03
N GLU A 502 -18.76 24.83 5.52
CA GLU A 502 -19.38 23.74 4.77
C GLU A 502 -19.40 22.45 5.59
N SER A 503 -20.37 21.56 5.36
CA SER A 503 -20.48 20.30 6.10
C SER A 503 -19.75 19.16 5.38
N PRO A 504 -18.92 18.35 6.07
CA PRO A 504 -18.41 17.10 5.52
C PRO A 504 -19.52 16.05 5.43
N ALA A 505 -19.39 15.07 4.53
CA ALA A 505 -20.44 14.10 4.23
C ALA A 505 -20.89 13.27 5.45
N TYR A 506 -19.98 12.97 6.38
CA TYR A 506 -20.31 12.20 7.57
C TYR A 506 -21.15 12.98 8.61
N ALA A 507 -21.19 14.32 8.52
CA ALA A 507 -21.87 15.15 9.50
C ALA A 507 -23.39 14.93 9.51
N ASP A 508 -23.97 14.51 8.38
CA ASP A 508 -25.40 14.21 8.28
C ASP A 508 -25.76 12.86 8.93
N ARG A 509 -24.77 11.98 9.17
CA ARG A 509 -24.98 10.62 9.72
C ARG A 509 -24.83 10.55 11.23
N PHE A 510 -24.11 11.49 11.83
CA PHE A 510 -23.74 11.44 13.25
C PHE A 510 -23.92 12.79 13.92
N ALA A 511 -24.28 12.79 15.19
CA ALA A 511 -24.39 14.02 15.98
C ALA A 511 -23.14 14.32 16.82
N SER A 512 -22.24 13.34 16.99
CA SER A 512 -21.04 13.48 17.84
C SER A 512 -20.02 12.35 17.60
N ALA A 513 -18.81 12.55 18.10
CA ALA A 513 -17.76 11.51 18.11
C ALA A 513 -18.20 10.26 18.90
N VAL A 514 -18.99 10.42 19.97
CA VAL A 514 -19.54 9.29 20.75
C VAL A 514 -20.49 8.44 19.89
N GLY A 515 -21.32 9.09 19.06
CA GLY A 515 -22.21 8.40 18.12
C GLY A 515 -21.45 7.59 17.09
N VAL A 516 -20.39 8.16 16.52
CA VAL A 516 -19.47 7.45 15.60
C VAL A 516 -18.85 6.23 16.29
N ALA A 517 -18.34 6.38 17.51
CA ALA A 517 -17.73 5.27 18.25
C ALA A 517 -18.73 4.14 18.55
N GLY A 518 -19.98 4.50 18.89
CA GLY A 518 -21.06 3.53 19.07
C GLY A 518 -21.33 2.71 17.81
N TYR A 519 -21.39 3.37 16.65
CA TYR A 519 -21.58 2.70 15.36
C TYR A 519 -20.40 1.78 15.01
N VAL A 520 -19.17 2.31 15.11
CA VAL A 520 -17.94 1.57 14.79
C VAL A 520 -17.81 0.33 15.67
N TYR A 521 -18.04 0.45 16.98
CA TYR A 521 -17.94 -0.68 17.88
C TYR A 521 -19.02 -1.74 17.62
N ALA A 522 -20.28 -1.32 17.44
CA ALA A 522 -21.39 -2.24 17.14
C ALA A 522 -21.17 -3.03 15.84
N ASN A 523 -20.40 -2.48 14.90
CA ASN A 523 -20.11 -3.10 13.60
C ASN A 523 -18.65 -3.56 13.46
N LEU A 524 -17.87 -3.62 14.53
CA LEU A 524 -16.41 -3.74 14.48
C LEU A 524 -15.94 -4.94 13.62
N SER A 525 -16.51 -6.12 13.87
CA SER A 525 -16.16 -7.33 13.13
C SER A 525 -16.49 -7.24 11.64
N ARG A 526 -17.65 -6.65 11.30
CA ARG A 526 -18.08 -6.44 9.92
C ARG A 526 -17.16 -5.45 9.21
N LEU A 527 -16.95 -4.27 9.80
CA LEU A 527 -16.12 -3.21 9.22
C LEU A 527 -14.69 -3.70 8.97
N ARG A 528 -14.11 -4.46 9.90
CA ARG A 528 -12.79 -5.07 9.73
C ARG A 528 -12.79 -6.11 8.63
N GLY A 529 -13.78 -7.00 8.61
CA GLY A 529 -13.90 -8.08 7.63
C GLY A 529 -14.04 -7.54 6.21
N GLU A 530 -14.98 -6.62 5.98
CA GLU A 530 -15.24 -6.01 4.68
C GLU A 530 -14.06 -5.17 4.18
N THR A 531 -13.36 -4.46 5.07
CA THR A 531 -12.11 -3.75 4.72
C THR A 531 -11.01 -4.72 4.28
N ALA A 532 -10.96 -5.92 4.87
CA ALA A 532 -9.94 -6.92 4.55
C ALA A 532 -10.19 -7.67 3.23
N GLU A 533 -11.39 -7.61 2.64
CA GLU A 533 -11.75 -8.40 1.45
C GLU A 533 -10.84 -8.09 0.25
N TRP A 534 -10.82 -6.85 -0.23
CA TRP A 534 -9.99 -6.45 -1.38
C TRP A 534 -8.51 -6.60 -1.08
N HIS A 535 -8.11 -6.26 0.15
CA HIS A 535 -6.73 -6.37 0.62
C HIS A 535 -6.27 -7.83 0.58
N SER A 536 -7.10 -8.77 1.04
CA SER A 536 -6.80 -10.21 1.02
C SER A 536 -6.64 -10.75 -0.39
N LEU A 537 -7.39 -10.24 -1.38
CA LEU A 537 -7.27 -10.68 -2.76
C LEU A 537 -5.90 -10.33 -3.34
N VAL A 538 -5.38 -9.12 -3.09
CA VAL A 538 -4.02 -8.74 -3.50
C VAL A 538 -2.98 -9.62 -2.81
N GLN A 539 -3.12 -9.86 -1.50
CA GLN A 539 -2.17 -10.67 -0.72
C GLN A 539 -2.10 -12.14 -1.18
N LYS A 540 -3.24 -12.72 -1.59
CA LYS A 540 -3.33 -14.12 -2.06
C LYS A 540 -2.74 -14.34 -3.45
N SER A 541 -2.49 -13.29 -4.23
CA SER A 541 -1.94 -13.41 -5.59
C SER A 541 -0.56 -14.07 -5.59
N ASN A 542 -0.12 -14.58 -6.74
CA ASN A 542 1.24 -15.10 -6.90
C ASN A 542 2.25 -14.01 -7.33
N LEU A 543 1.88 -12.73 -7.24
CA LEU A 543 2.77 -11.61 -7.55
C LEU A 543 3.97 -11.56 -6.60
N PRO A 544 5.09 -10.92 -6.98
CA PRO A 544 6.20 -10.68 -6.06
C PRO A 544 5.75 -9.94 -4.78
N GLU A 545 6.28 -10.34 -3.62
CA GLU A 545 5.88 -9.77 -2.32
C GLU A 545 6.06 -8.24 -2.27
N TRP A 546 7.19 -7.72 -2.80
CA TRP A 546 7.42 -6.28 -2.88
C TRP A 546 6.32 -5.55 -3.66
N LEU A 547 5.79 -6.17 -4.71
CA LEU A 547 4.74 -5.57 -5.54
C LEU A 547 3.42 -5.54 -4.78
N LYS A 548 3.08 -6.60 -4.03
CA LYS A 548 1.89 -6.62 -3.16
C LYS A 548 1.96 -5.50 -2.12
N ALA A 549 3.11 -5.33 -1.46
CA ALA A 549 3.32 -4.26 -0.49
C ALA A 549 3.26 -2.86 -1.15
N ARG A 550 3.87 -2.70 -2.33
CA ARG A 550 3.84 -1.46 -3.13
C ARG A 550 2.42 -1.06 -3.52
N LEU A 551 1.65 -1.99 -4.07
CA LEU A 551 0.27 -1.79 -4.50
C LEU A 551 -0.57 -1.27 -3.33
N VAL A 552 -0.55 -1.97 -2.20
CA VAL A 552 -1.37 -1.63 -1.03
C VAL A 552 -0.95 -0.28 -0.42
N ASN A 553 0.33 -0.07 -0.19
CA ASN A 553 0.80 1.15 0.50
C ASN A 553 0.74 2.42 -0.36
N SER A 554 0.67 2.29 -1.69
CA SER A 554 0.45 3.43 -2.60
C SER A 554 -0.93 4.08 -2.47
N LEU A 555 -1.89 3.43 -1.78
CA LEU A 555 -3.28 3.88 -1.69
C LEU A 555 -3.58 4.84 -0.53
N PHE A 556 -2.56 5.20 0.26
CA PHE A 556 -2.70 6.16 1.35
C PHE A 556 -3.35 7.52 0.98
N PRO A 557 -3.28 8.03 -0.28
CA PRO A 557 -3.97 9.27 -0.65
C PRO A 557 -5.49 9.18 -0.55
N MET A 558 -6.08 7.98 -0.58
CA MET A 558 -7.51 7.81 -0.36
C MET A 558 -7.95 8.40 0.98
N VAL A 559 -7.10 8.32 2.01
CA VAL A 559 -7.37 8.91 3.33
C VAL A 559 -6.70 10.28 3.49
N SER A 560 -5.48 10.43 2.99
CA SER A 560 -4.67 11.63 3.25
C SER A 560 -5.05 12.83 2.39
N ASN A 561 -5.68 12.61 1.24
CA ASN A 561 -5.94 13.65 0.25
C ASN A 561 -7.42 13.87 -0.03
N SER A 562 -8.29 12.92 0.31
CA SER A 562 -9.72 13.00 -0.04
C SER A 562 -10.44 14.09 0.74
N ILE A 563 -11.34 14.79 0.05
CA ILE A 563 -12.28 15.77 0.58
C ILE A 563 -13.68 15.30 0.17
N ASN A 564 -14.52 14.99 1.17
CA ASN A 564 -15.86 14.45 0.95
C ASN A 564 -16.90 15.30 1.67
N MET A 565 -17.72 16.02 0.90
CA MET A 565 -18.64 17.03 1.38
C MET A 565 -20.09 16.55 1.34
N ALA A 566 -20.93 17.12 2.21
CA ALA A 566 -22.37 16.94 2.11
C ALA A 566 -22.88 17.39 0.73
N GLY A 567 -23.97 16.77 0.27
CA GLY A 567 -24.52 17.00 -1.07
C GLY A 567 -23.81 16.23 -2.20
N GLY A 568 -22.95 15.26 -1.87
CA GLY A 568 -22.33 14.36 -2.84
C GLY A 568 -21.16 14.96 -3.63
N ARG A 569 -20.56 16.05 -3.14
CA ARG A 569 -19.35 16.62 -3.74
C ARG A 569 -18.10 15.92 -3.20
N PHE A 570 -17.24 15.50 -4.10
CA PHE A 570 -15.98 14.84 -3.78
C PHE A 570 -14.83 15.42 -4.59
N SER A 571 -13.67 15.58 -3.96
CA SER A 571 -12.42 15.94 -4.63
C SER A 571 -11.23 15.37 -3.87
N MET A 572 -10.04 15.54 -4.43
CA MET A 572 -8.78 15.18 -3.79
C MET A 572 -7.82 16.35 -3.84
N LEU A 573 -7.07 16.53 -2.76
CA LEU A 573 -5.95 17.45 -2.70
C LEU A 573 -4.79 16.89 -3.54
N GLU A 574 -4.20 17.71 -4.42
CA GLU A 574 -3.10 17.29 -5.30
C GLU A 574 -1.89 16.78 -4.49
N SER A 575 -1.52 17.60 -3.51
CA SER A 575 -0.46 17.39 -2.52
C SER A 575 -0.79 18.32 -1.34
N PRO A 576 -1.41 17.80 -0.27
CA PRO A 576 -1.93 18.60 0.84
C PRO A 576 -0.92 19.63 1.35
N GLU A 577 0.31 19.19 1.59
CA GLU A 577 1.34 20.01 2.24
C GLU A 577 2.01 21.03 1.29
N ASP A 578 2.05 20.78 -0.03
CA ASP A 578 2.88 21.58 -0.95
C ASP A 578 2.05 22.41 -1.96
N ARG A 579 0.71 22.24 -1.99
CA ARG A 579 -0.17 22.92 -2.97
C ARG A 579 -1.24 23.81 -2.34
N ASP A 580 -1.04 24.26 -1.10
CA ASP A 580 -1.88 25.26 -0.43
C ASP A 580 -3.38 24.93 -0.54
N GLY A 581 -3.78 23.67 -0.36
CA GLY A 581 -5.20 23.28 -0.41
C GLY A 581 -5.82 23.08 -1.80
N MET A 582 -5.02 23.04 -2.88
CA MET A 582 -5.53 22.84 -4.25
C MET A 582 -6.31 21.52 -4.41
N LEU A 583 -7.58 21.65 -4.83
CA LEU A 583 -8.49 20.54 -5.09
C LEU A 583 -8.35 20.06 -6.54
N GLY A 584 -7.36 19.20 -6.82
CA GLY A 584 -7.18 18.71 -8.18
C GLY A 584 -5.79 18.19 -8.53
N GLY A 585 -5.35 18.55 -9.73
CA GLY A 585 -4.29 17.90 -10.49
C GLY A 585 -4.86 16.93 -11.55
N MET A 586 -5.86 17.39 -12.32
CA MET A 586 -6.57 16.55 -13.32
C MET A 586 -5.60 15.87 -14.30
N GLU A 587 -4.51 16.54 -14.67
CA GLU A 587 -3.43 16.02 -15.51
C GLU A 587 -2.72 14.78 -14.95
N PHE A 588 -2.76 14.54 -13.63
CA PHE A 588 -2.17 13.38 -12.97
C PHE A 588 -3.16 12.24 -12.75
N GLN A 589 -4.46 12.52 -12.87
CA GLN A 589 -5.52 11.54 -12.65
C GLN A 589 -5.39 10.30 -13.55
N PRO A 590 -4.97 10.38 -14.84
CA PRO A 590 -4.79 9.17 -15.64
C PRO A 590 -3.75 8.20 -15.09
N ALA A 591 -2.76 8.68 -14.34
CA ALA A 591 -1.86 7.80 -13.60
C ALA A 591 -2.53 7.24 -12.33
N ALA A 592 -3.37 8.01 -11.63
CA ALA A 592 -3.89 7.63 -10.31
C ALA A 592 -5.29 6.97 -10.31
N VAL A 593 -5.97 6.90 -11.46
CA VAL A 593 -7.41 6.59 -11.57
C VAL A 593 -7.81 5.18 -11.14
N SER A 594 -6.95 4.18 -11.37
CA SER A 594 -7.36 2.77 -11.39
C SER A 594 -7.99 2.28 -10.09
N PHE A 595 -7.53 2.73 -8.92
CA PHE A 595 -8.16 2.37 -7.64
C PHE A 595 -9.47 3.13 -7.38
N PRO A 596 -9.51 4.48 -7.32
CA PRO A 596 -10.74 5.19 -7.01
C PRO A 596 -11.87 4.94 -8.03
N ALA A 597 -11.57 4.83 -9.33
CA ALA A 597 -12.60 4.61 -10.34
C ALA A 597 -13.26 3.22 -10.27
N THR A 598 -12.55 2.20 -9.80
CA THR A 598 -13.07 0.82 -9.69
C THR A 598 -13.66 0.53 -8.32
N MET A 599 -13.08 1.08 -7.26
CA MET A 599 -13.45 0.78 -5.87
C MET A 599 -14.48 1.77 -5.28
N PHE A 600 -14.50 3.00 -5.78
CA PHE A 600 -15.38 4.08 -5.34
C PHE A 600 -15.97 4.84 -6.54
N PRO A 601 -16.70 4.14 -7.44
CA PRO A 601 -17.19 4.72 -8.69
C PRO A 601 -18.07 5.95 -8.46
N GLY A 602 -18.93 5.97 -7.45
CA GLY A 602 -19.77 7.13 -7.12
C GLY A 602 -18.96 8.40 -6.77
N LEU A 603 -18.00 8.28 -5.85
CA LEU A 603 -17.07 9.37 -5.52
C LEU A 603 -16.25 9.83 -6.73
N TYR A 604 -15.74 8.87 -7.52
CA TYR A 604 -14.93 9.23 -8.69
C TYR A 604 -15.76 9.94 -9.77
N ARG A 605 -17.02 9.51 -9.96
CA ARG A 605 -18.00 10.22 -10.79
C ARG A 605 -18.18 11.67 -10.33
N ALA A 606 -18.38 11.89 -9.03
CA ALA A 606 -18.55 13.22 -8.47
C ALA A 606 -17.32 14.12 -8.70
N LEU A 607 -16.11 13.58 -8.60
CA LEU A 607 -14.88 14.31 -8.96
C LEU A 607 -14.90 14.75 -10.42
N LEU A 608 -15.17 13.82 -11.35
CA LEU A 608 -15.20 14.11 -12.79
C LEU A 608 -16.29 15.13 -13.16
N ASP A 609 -17.46 15.02 -12.54
CA ASP A 609 -18.58 15.96 -12.73
C ASP A 609 -18.22 17.35 -12.20
N GLY A 610 -17.49 17.46 -11.08
CA GLY A 610 -16.97 18.73 -10.55
C GLY A 610 -16.02 19.43 -11.52
N PHE A 611 -15.10 18.70 -12.15
CA PHE A 611 -14.23 19.26 -13.20
C PHE A 611 -14.99 19.61 -14.48
N GLY A 612 -15.98 18.82 -14.86
CA GLY A 612 -16.85 19.10 -16.01
C GLY A 612 -17.68 20.37 -15.80
N ALA A 613 -18.17 20.60 -14.59
CA ALA A 613 -18.85 21.84 -14.20
C ALA A 613 -17.92 23.06 -14.23
N ALA A 614 -16.62 22.86 -14.02
CA ALA A 614 -15.59 23.90 -14.12
C ALA A 614 -15.08 24.13 -15.56
N GLN A 615 -15.67 23.48 -16.57
CA GLN A 615 -15.30 23.70 -17.97
C GLN A 615 -15.47 25.17 -18.35
N THR A 616 -14.40 25.77 -18.87
CA THR A 616 -14.39 27.18 -19.27
C THR A 616 -15.30 27.44 -20.48
N PRO A 617 -15.74 28.69 -20.72
CA PRO A 617 -16.50 29.03 -21.93
C PRO A 617 -15.78 28.71 -23.24
N LEU A 618 -14.44 28.68 -23.22
CA LEU A 618 -13.62 28.26 -24.37
C LEU A 618 -13.53 26.74 -24.55
N GLY A 619 -14.02 25.96 -23.58
CA GLY A 619 -14.06 24.50 -23.61
C GLY A 619 -12.96 23.80 -22.80
N GLY A 620 -11.93 24.53 -22.34
CA GLY A 620 -10.83 23.95 -21.57
C GLY A 620 -11.22 23.57 -20.14
N ILE A 621 -10.62 22.51 -19.62
CA ILE A 621 -10.77 22.04 -18.24
C ILE A 621 -9.59 22.53 -17.39
N PRO A 622 -9.84 23.11 -16.20
CA PRO A 622 -8.77 23.58 -15.32
C PRO A 622 -8.02 22.42 -14.66
N SER A 623 -6.71 22.60 -14.41
CA SER A 623 -5.89 21.65 -13.62
C SER A 623 -6.43 21.48 -12.20
N SER A 624 -7.02 22.53 -11.61
CA SER A 624 -7.69 22.48 -10.29
C SER A 624 -9.18 22.76 -10.42
N ALA A 625 -10.00 21.99 -9.71
CA ALA A 625 -11.42 22.26 -9.54
C ALA A 625 -11.71 23.23 -8.39
N GLY A 626 -10.71 23.70 -7.64
CA GLY A 626 -10.89 24.70 -6.57
C GLY A 626 -9.78 24.69 -5.53
N ASN A 627 -10.09 25.19 -4.33
CA ASN A 627 -9.18 25.18 -3.18
C ASN A 627 -9.97 25.07 -1.88
N ILE A 628 -9.61 24.12 -1.02
CA ILE A 628 -10.34 23.87 0.23
C ILE A 628 -10.39 25.08 1.16
N HIS A 629 -9.44 26.00 1.07
CA HIS A 629 -9.41 27.21 1.90
C HIS A 629 -10.26 28.35 1.30
N ASP A 630 -10.47 28.38 -0.02
CA ASP A 630 -11.34 29.37 -0.67
C ASP A 630 -12.82 28.97 -0.55
N GLY A 631 -13.09 27.69 -0.79
CA GLY A 631 -14.42 27.09 -0.88
C GLY A 631 -14.35 25.79 -1.67
N THR A 632 -15.19 24.82 -1.35
CA THR A 632 -15.19 23.52 -2.01
C THR A 632 -16.08 23.45 -3.26
N GLU A 633 -16.64 24.59 -3.69
CA GLU A 633 -17.37 24.74 -4.96
C GLU A 633 -16.46 25.08 -6.14
N THR A 634 -16.86 24.66 -7.34
CA THR A 634 -15.99 24.48 -8.50
C THR A 634 -16.18 25.52 -9.61
N THR A 635 -16.02 26.82 -9.40
CA THR A 635 -16.34 27.82 -10.47
C THR A 635 -15.65 29.21 -10.38
N GLY A 636 -14.56 29.37 -9.64
CA GLY A 636 -13.88 30.68 -9.53
C GLY A 636 -13.10 31.11 -10.80
N PRO A 637 -13.14 32.39 -11.24
CA PRO A 637 -12.35 32.89 -12.38
C PRO A 637 -10.84 32.69 -12.26
N GLN A 638 -10.32 32.60 -11.03
CA GLN A 638 -8.92 32.30 -10.75
C GLN A 638 -8.54 30.86 -11.14
N TYR A 639 -9.47 29.91 -11.02
CA TYR A 639 -9.26 28.50 -11.39
C TYR A 639 -9.45 28.28 -12.88
N ALA A 640 -10.38 29.01 -13.52
CA ALA A 640 -10.56 28.96 -14.97
C ALA A 640 -9.29 29.29 -15.76
N ARG A 641 -8.40 30.15 -15.22
CA ARG A 641 -7.10 30.47 -15.83
C ARG A 641 -6.11 29.30 -15.82
N LEU A 642 -6.38 28.26 -15.04
CA LEU A 642 -5.59 27.02 -14.99
C LEU A 642 -6.04 26.00 -16.05
N ALA A 643 -6.95 26.37 -16.96
CA ALA A 643 -7.32 25.53 -18.10
C ALA A 643 -6.10 25.17 -18.94
N SER A 644 -5.88 23.87 -19.14
CA SER A 644 -4.71 23.35 -19.85
C SER A 644 -5.07 22.21 -20.79
N GLY A 645 -4.25 21.99 -21.82
CA GLY A 645 -4.41 20.86 -22.73
C GLY A 645 -4.32 19.52 -22.02
N ASP A 646 -3.35 19.37 -21.10
CA ASP A 646 -3.15 18.14 -20.33
C ASP A 646 -4.37 17.79 -19.46
N ALA A 647 -4.92 18.75 -18.71
CA ALA A 647 -6.12 18.53 -17.88
C ALA A 647 -7.37 18.25 -18.75
N THR A 648 -7.50 18.93 -19.89
CA THR A 648 -8.62 18.74 -20.81
C THR A 648 -8.61 17.34 -21.43
N ASN A 649 -7.45 16.89 -21.91
CA ASN A 649 -7.28 15.53 -22.45
C ASN A 649 -7.60 14.46 -21.38
N ALA A 650 -7.06 14.63 -20.17
CA ALA A 650 -7.30 13.73 -19.05
C ALA A 650 -8.78 13.63 -18.68
N TRP A 651 -9.47 14.76 -18.50
CA TRP A 651 -10.88 14.76 -18.14
C TRP A 651 -11.76 14.09 -19.22
N MET A 652 -11.50 14.35 -20.50
CA MET A 652 -12.22 13.70 -21.60
C MET A 652 -12.09 12.18 -21.52
N LEU A 653 -10.85 11.67 -21.42
CA LEU A 653 -10.60 10.23 -21.38
C LEU A 653 -11.22 9.56 -20.16
N LEU A 654 -10.98 10.12 -18.97
CA LEU A 654 -11.41 9.51 -17.71
C LEU A 654 -12.92 9.55 -17.53
N SER A 655 -13.60 10.60 -18.02
CA SER A 655 -15.06 10.69 -17.96
C SER A 655 -15.72 9.65 -18.86
N VAL A 656 -15.16 9.40 -20.04
CA VAL A 656 -15.65 8.35 -20.95
C VAL A 656 -15.34 6.96 -20.40
N GLN A 657 -14.11 6.72 -19.95
CA GLN A 657 -13.71 5.46 -19.32
C GLN A 657 -14.65 5.10 -18.18
N HIS A 658 -14.94 6.06 -17.30
CA HIS A 658 -15.84 5.86 -16.19
C HIS A 658 -17.25 5.50 -16.67
N ALA A 659 -17.83 6.26 -17.60
CA ALA A 659 -19.19 6.01 -18.09
C ALA A 659 -19.31 4.65 -18.81
N LEU A 660 -18.30 4.22 -19.56
CA LEU A 660 -18.25 2.89 -20.19
C LEU A 660 -18.22 1.77 -19.14
N ALA A 661 -17.32 1.86 -18.15
CA ALA A 661 -17.15 0.85 -17.11
C ALA A 661 -18.37 0.73 -16.18
N ASN A 662 -19.18 1.78 -16.08
CA ASN A 662 -20.36 1.85 -15.22
C ASN A 662 -21.70 1.69 -15.98
N GLY A 663 -21.68 1.54 -17.31
CA GLY A 663 -22.89 1.29 -18.10
C GLY A 663 -23.73 2.55 -18.34
N GLU A 664 -23.15 3.74 -18.21
CA GLU A 664 -23.87 5.02 -18.19
C GLU A 664 -24.11 5.60 -19.60
N ARG A 665 -24.84 4.87 -20.45
CA ARG A 665 -25.09 5.26 -21.85
C ARG A 665 -25.74 6.63 -22.02
N GLU A 666 -26.71 6.97 -21.17
CA GLU A 666 -27.35 8.29 -21.21
C GLU A 666 -26.40 9.42 -20.80
N ARG A 667 -25.45 9.14 -19.90
CA ARG A 667 -24.42 10.12 -19.52
C ARG A 667 -23.45 10.36 -20.67
N LEU A 668 -23.02 9.31 -21.39
CA LEU A 668 -22.21 9.46 -22.62
C LEU A 668 -22.89 10.40 -23.62
N LYS A 669 -24.20 10.22 -23.83
CA LYS A 669 -24.99 11.12 -24.69
C LYS A 669 -25.03 12.55 -24.17
N ALA A 670 -25.26 12.74 -22.87
CA ALA A 670 -25.30 14.06 -22.25
C ALA A 670 -23.92 14.77 -22.27
N MET A 671 -22.82 14.02 -22.28
CA MET A 671 -21.46 14.56 -22.30
C MET A 671 -20.99 15.01 -23.68
N LEU A 672 -21.57 14.50 -24.78
CA LEU A 672 -21.11 14.80 -26.14
C LEU A 672 -20.90 16.31 -26.41
N PRO A 673 -21.82 17.23 -26.05
CA PRO A 673 -21.60 18.65 -26.26
C PRO A 673 -20.40 19.21 -25.48
N ALA A 674 -20.16 18.72 -24.26
CA ALA A 674 -19.03 19.15 -23.44
C ALA A 674 -17.70 18.61 -23.98
N LEU A 675 -17.67 17.35 -24.43
CA LEU A 675 -16.52 16.76 -25.11
C LEU A 675 -16.21 17.47 -26.43
N GLY A 676 -17.23 17.89 -27.18
CA GLY A 676 -17.06 18.68 -28.41
C GLY A 676 -16.42 20.04 -28.13
N ARG A 677 -16.87 20.76 -27.09
CA ARG A 677 -16.22 22.03 -26.67
C ARG A 677 -14.78 21.82 -26.21
N ALA A 678 -14.51 20.76 -25.45
CA ALA A 678 -13.15 20.40 -25.04
C ALA A 678 -12.24 20.12 -26.23
N THR A 679 -12.76 19.43 -27.26
CA THR A 679 -12.02 19.17 -28.49
C THR A 679 -11.77 20.44 -29.29
N ALA A 680 -12.74 21.35 -29.34
CA ALA A 680 -12.58 22.67 -29.98
C ALA A 680 -11.53 23.53 -29.26
N PHE A 681 -11.47 23.49 -27.92
CA PHE A 681 -10.43 24.15 -27.14
C PHE A 681 -9.02 23.65 -27.50
N LEU A 682 -8.87 22.32 -27.58
CA LEU A 682 -7.62 21.67 -27.96
C LEU A 682 -7.24 22.05 -29.40
N ALA A 683 -8.18 21.95 -30.34
CA ALA A 683 -7.94 22.32 -31.74
C ALA A 683 -7.60 23.80 -31.92
N ALA A 684 -8.18 24.70 -31.13
CA ALA A 684 -7.84 26.12 -31.17
C ALA A 684 -6.41 26.43 -30.67
N SER A 685 -5.76 25.44 -30.04
CA SER A 685 -4.37 25.54 -29.58
C SER A 685 -3.36 25.06 -30.63
N ASP A 686 -3.82 24.49 -31.75
CA ASP A 686 -3.00 24.19 -32.94
C ASP A 686 -2.75 25.50 -33.72
N ARG A 687 -1.50 25.99 -33.66
CA ARG A 687 -1.07 27.27 -34.24
C ARG A 687 -0.34 27.09 -35.56
N ASP A 688 0.20 25.90 -35.84
CA ASP A 688 0.99 25.62 -37.05
C ASP A 688 0.19 24.82 -38.11
N GLY A 689 -1.04 24.42 -37.79
CA GLY A 689 -1.99 23.77 -38.68
C GLY A 689 -1.69 22.30 -38.93
N ASP A 690 -0.90 21.65 -38.06
CA ASP A 690 -0.49 20.26 -38.22
C ASP A 690 -1.44 19.25 -37.58
N ASN A 691 -2.57 19.68 -37.02
CA ASN A 691 -3.56 18.88 -36.30
C ASN A 691 -3.10 18.39 -34.91
N LEU A 692 -2.03 18.92 -34.33
CA LEU A 692 -1.60 18.64 -32.97
C LEU A 692 -1.66 19.91 -32.11
N PRO A 693 -2.22 19.85 -30.89
CA PRO A 693 -2.29 21.03 -30.03
C PRO A 693 -0.91 21.44 -29.50
N GLU A 694 -0.61 22.74 -29.53
CA GLU A 694 0.52 23.33 -28.80
C GLU A 694 0.12 23.82 -27.42
N GLY A 695 1.06 23.73 -26.48
CA GLY A 695 0.88 24.29 -25.15
C GLY A 695 1.99 23.91 -24.20
N GLN A 696 2.02 24.57 -23.05
CA GLN A 696 2.90 24.15 -21.96
C GLN A 696 2.33 22.87 -21.33
N SER A 697 3.19 21.88 -21.11
CA SER A 697 2.88 20.68 -20.34
C SER A 697 3.57 20.71 -18.99
N PHE A 698 2.94 20.14 -17.96
CA PHE A 698 3.62 19.91 -16.69
C PHE A 698 4.75 18.87 -16.82
N CYS A 699 4.64 17.97 -17.80
CA CYS A 699 5.61 16.92 -18.07
C CYS A 699 6.77 17.38 -18.95
N ASP A 700 6.77 18.65 -19.36
CA ASP A 700 7.87 19.31 -20.07
C ASP A 700 8.86 19.90 -19.05
N SER A 701 10.07 19.34 -19.00
CA SER A 701 11.10 19.79 -18.06
C SER A 701 11.98 20.93 -18.58
N GLN A 702 11.92 21.24 -19.87
CA GLN A 702 12.74 22.25 -20.55
C GLN A 702 11.99 23.58 -20.78
N THR A 703 10.67 23.63 -20.51
CA THR A 703 9.83 24.83 -20.46
C THR A 703 9.76 25.65 -21.74
N THR A 704 10.11 25.08 -22.90
CA THR A 704 10.02 25.79 -24.19
C THR A 704 8.60 25.70 -24.73
N ALA A 705 7.80 26.76 -24.56
CA ALA A 705 6.42 26.86 -25.04
C ALA A 705 6.27 26.90 -26.59
N SER A 706 7.29 26.51 -27.35
CA SER A 706 7.30 26.54 -28.81
C SER A 706 7.16 25.14 -29.41
N GLY A 707 6.04 24.90 -30.08
CA GLY A 707 5.75 23.68 -30.82
C GLY A 707 5.08 22.58 -29.99
N SER A 708 4.61 21.55 -30.67
CA SER A 708 3.87 20.43 -30.08
C SER A 708 4.82 19.51 -29.28
N PHE A 709 4.29 18.90 -28.23
CA PHE A 709 5.06 18.09 -27.27
C PHE A 709 4.52 16.66 -27.19
N VAL A 710 5.42 15.66 -27.25
CA VAL A 710 5.06 14.25 -27.44
C VAL A 710 4.05 13.72 -26.40
N TYR A 711 4.20 14.08 -25.12
CA TYR A 711 3.26 13.64 -24.07
C TYR A 711 1.85 14.18 -24.31
N THR A 712 1.71 15.49 -24.50
CA THR A 712 0.43 16.16 -24.74
C THR A 712 -0.22 15.68 -26.03
N SER A 713 0.57 15.49 -27.11
CA SER A 713 0.07 14.95 -28.38
C SER A 713 -0.40 13.50 -28.25
N SER A 714 0.28 12.66 -27.46
CA SER A 714 -0.18 11.28 -27.19
C SER A 714 -1.52 11.26 -26.43
N ASN A 715 -1.68 12.15 -25.44
CA ASN A 715 -2.92 12.28 -24.67
C ASN A 715 -4.06 12.89 -25.49
N TYR A 716 -3.75 13.75 -26.45
CA TYR A 716 -4.73 14.26 -27.41
C TYR A 716 -5.32 13.16 -28.28
N LEU A 717 -4.47 12.26 -28.79
CA LEU A 717 -4.91 11.07 -29.52
C LEU A 717 -5.81 10.16 -28.65
N ALA A 718 -5.48 10.01 -27.37
CA ALA A 718 -6.32 9.28 -26.41
C ALA A 718 -7.69 9.95 -26.20
N ALA A 719 -7.73 11.28 -26.09
CA ALA A 719 -8.97 12.04 -25.95
C ALA A 719 -9.87 11.93 -27.19
N LEU A 720 -9.29 11.96 -28.40
CA LEU A 720 -10.02 11.70 -29.64
C LEU A 720 -10.61 10.27 -29.67
N ARG A 721 -9.86 9.26 -29.22
CA ARG A 721 -10.37 7.88 -29.08
C ARG A 721 -11.56 7.80 -28.13
N ALA A 722 -11.49 8.48 -27.00
CA ALA A 722 -12.60 8.55 -26.04
C ALA A 722 -13.85 9.20 -26.66
N LEU A 723 -13.68 10.27 -27.44
CA LEU A 723 -14.80 10.91 -28.15
C LEU A 723 -15.41 10.00 -29.22
N ILE A 724 -14.58 9.31 -30.02
CA ILE A 724 -15.05 8.34 -31.01
C ILE A 724 -15.85 7.22 -30.33
N ALA A 725 -15.32 6.63 -29.25
CA ALA A 725 -16.01 5.58 -28.49
C ALA A 725 -17.35 6.07 -27.91
N THR A 726 -17.41 7.31 -27.45
CA THR A 726 -18.67 7.93 -26.99
C THR A 726 -19.68 8.00 -28.13
N ALA A 727 -19.28 8.51 -29.29
CA ALA A 727 -20.12 8.66 -30.46
C ALA A 727 -20.63 7.30 -30.99
N GLU A 728 -19.77 6.27 -31.01
CA GLU A 728 -20.16 4.90 -31.35
C GLU A 728 -21.24 4.36 -30.41
N ARG A 729 -21.10 4.59 -29.10
CA ARG A 729 -22.03 4.10 -28.07
C ARG A 729 -23.39 4.77 -28.14
N VAL A 730 -23.48 5.96 -28.69
CA VAL A 730 -24.76 6.67 -28.89
C VAL A 730 -25.22 6.69 -30.35
N SER A 731 -24.56 5.92 -31.23
CA SER A 731 -24.88 5.76 -32.65
C SER A 731 -24.80 7.05 -33.49
N ASP A 732 -23.94 8.00 -33.11
CA ASP A 732 -23.69 9.24 -33.87
C ASP A 732 -22.61 9.01 -34.95
N LYS A 733 -23.06 8.55 -36.12
CA LYS A 733 -22.18 8.18 -37.24
C LYS A 733 -21.39 9.37 -37.81
N THR A 734 -21.92 10.58 -37.74
CA THR A 734 -21.25 11.78 -38.26
C THR A 734 -20.03 12.09 -37.39
N THR A 735 -20.24 12.19 -36.08
CA THR A 735 -19.17 12.42 -35.11
C THR A 735 -18.11 11.31 -35.17
N VAL A 736 -18.52 10.04 -35.35
CA VAL A 736 -17.57 8.93 -35.56
C VAL A 736 -16.69 9.18 -36.80
N GLY A 737 -17.27 9.50 -37.96
CA GLY A 737 -16.52 9.71 -39.19
C GLY A 737 -15.56 10.89 -39.12
N ASP A 738 -16.03 12.02 -38.59
CA ASP A 738 -15.26 13.27 -38.51
C ASP A 738 -14.03 13.09 -37.59
N TYR A 739 -14.25 12.59 -36.37
CA TYR A 739 -13.18 12.44 -35.40
C TYR A 739 -12.27 11.24 -35.65
N THR A 740 -12.74 10.18 -36.33
CA THR A 740 -11.85 9.11 -36.82
C THR A 740 -10.86 9.69 -37.84
N SER A 741 -11.36 10.49 -38.79
CA SER A 741 -10.51 11.14 -39.79
C SER A 741 -9.51 12.12 -39.15
N GLN A 742 -9.93 12.86 -38.12
CA GLN A 742 -9.03 13.74 -37.36
C GLN A 742 -7.99 12.96 -36.56
N PHE A 743 -8.39 11.88 -35.90
CA PHE A 743 -7.48 10.98 -35.17
C PHE A 743 -6.40 10.43 -36.11
N ASP A 744 -6.77 9.96 -37.30
CA ASP A 744 -5.81 9.40 -38.25
C ASP A 744 -4.79 10.44 -38.73
N ARG A 745 -5.23 11.65 -39.08
CA ARG A 745 -4.32 12.76 -39.45
C ARG A 745 -3.39 13.15 -38.31
N ALA A 746 -3.93 13.33 -37.11
CA ALA A 746 -3.15 13.69 -35.92
C ALA A 746 -2.13 12.58 -35.57
N ARG A 747 -2.50 11.30 -35.75
CA ARG A 747 -1.61 10.16 -35.50
C ARG A 747 -0.48 10.10 -36.53
N GLU A 748 -0.78 10.37 -37.80
CA GLU A 748 0.23 10.45 -38.85
C GLU A 748 1.24 11.57 -38.58
N GLU A 749 0.76 12.76 -38.22
CA GLU A 749 1.63 13.90 -37.89
C GLU A 749 2.41 13.68 -36.59
N PHE A 750 1.84 13.00 -35.59
CA PHE A 750 2.56 12.56 -34.39
C PHE A 750 3.78 11.71 -34.76
N LEU A 751 3.57 10.69 -35.60
CA LEU A 751 4.65 9.80 -36.02
C LEU A 751 5.69 10.58 -36.84
N LYS A 752 5.26 11.46 -37.74
CA LYS A 752 6.16 12.29 -38.55
C LYS A 752 7.00 13.26 -37.72
N LYS A 753 6.44 13.91 -36.69
CA LYS A 753 7.15 14.88 -35.84
C LYS A 753 8.08 14.20 -34.84
N PHE A 754 7.61 13.16 -34.16
CA PHE A 754 8.29 12.62 -32.96
C PHE A 754 9.07 11.32 -33.21
N ARG A 755 8.75 10.53 -34.24
CA ARG A 755 9.41 9.24 -34.47
C ARG A 755 10.68 9.39 -35.31
N ARG A 756 11.78 8.81 -34.85
CA ARG A 756 12.99 8.59 -35.69
C ARG A 756 13.53 7.20 -35.41
N GLY A 757 13.41 6.31 -36.40
CA GLY A 757 13.64 4.88 -36.18
C GLY A 757 12.65 4.30 -35.16
N GLY A 758 13.18 3.77 -34.05
CA GLY A 758 12.41 3.24 -32.92
C GLY A 758 12.26 4.21 -31.74
N GLU A 759 12.79 5.42 -31.82
CA GLU A 759 12.78 6.38 -30.70
C GLU A 759 11.66 7.42 -30.86
N LEU A 760 11.12 7.86 -29.73
CA LEU A 760 10.16 8.96 -29.63
C LEU A 760 10.81 10.17 -28.97
N TYR A 761 10.99 11.22 -29.75
CA TYR A 761 11.61 12.46 -29.33
C TYR A 761 10.58 13.38 -28.69
N ALA A 762 11.01 14.14 -27.69
CA ALA A 762 10.18 15.09 -26.95
C ALA A 762 9.59 16.18 -27.86
N ARG A 763 10.37 16.62 -28.87
CA ARG A 763 10.04 17.74 -29.78
C ARG A 763 10.61 17.52 -31.18
N THR A 764 10.04 18.22 -32.16
CA THR A 764 10.46 18.17 -33.57
C THR A 764 11.88 18.71 -33.80
N ASN A 765 12.32 19.72 -33.06
CA ASN A 765 13.60 20.41 -33.31
C ASN A 765 14.69 20.11 -32.27
N GLN A 766 14.48 19.12 -31.40
CA GLN A 766 15.43 18.75 -30.35
C GLN A 766 15.54 17.23 -30.24
N ASN A 767 16.74 16.75 -29.91
CA ASN A 767 17.00 15.32 -29.75
C ASN A 767 16.76 14.80 -28.31
N GLY A 768 15.99 15.53 -27.49
CA GLY A 768 15.63 15.06 -26.16
C GLY A 768 14.53 13.99 -26.22
N ILE A 769 14.50 13.07 -25.27
CA ILE A 769 13.52 11.97 -25.19
C ILE A 769 12.77 12.04 -23.87
N ASN A 770 11.44 11.85 -23.90
CA ASN A 770 10.59 11.89 -22.71
C ASN A 770 10.02 10.50 -22.39
N ALA A 771 10.20 10.06 -21.14
CA ALA A 771 9.77 8.76 -20.64
C ALA A 771 8.25 8.53 -20.74
N LEU A 772 7.47 9.61 -20.81
CA LEU A 772 6.00 9.59 -20.79
C LEU A 772 5.40 9.69 -22.20
N ALA A 773 6.21 9.54 -23.26
CA ALA A 773 5.79 9.74 -24.65
C ALA A 773 4.60 8.88 -25.12
N LEU A 774 4.33 7.75 -24.45
CA LEU A 774 3.23 6.83 -24.75
C LEU A 774 2.11 6.85 -23.70
N ALA A 775 2.02 7.90 -22.87
CA ALA A 775 1.02 8.00 -21.80
C ALA A 775 -0.41 7.82 -22.31
N GLY A 776 -0.75 8.42 -23.46
CA GLY A 776 -2.06 8.25 -24.07
C GLY A 776 -2.37 6.81 -24.48
N ASP A 777 -1.37 6.04 -24.93
CA ASP A 777 -1.53 4.69 -25.44
C ASP A 777 -1.85 3.70 -24.30
N LEU A 778 -1.13 3.80 -23.17
CA LEU A 778 -1.49 3.07 -21.95
C LEU A 778 -2.91 3.41 -21.49
N SER A 779 -3.24 4.71 -21.50
CA SER A 779 -4.49 5.19 -20.92
C SER A 779 -5.72 4.73 -21.73
N VAL A 780 -5.64 4.63 -23.06
CA VAL A 780 -6.72 4.03 -23.86
C VAL A 780 -6.85 2.51 -23.62
N ARG A 781 -5.73 1.79 -23.43
CA ARG A 781 -5.78 0.36 -23.07
C ARG A 781 -6.45 0.16 -21.70
N ALA A 782 -6.11 0.99 -20.72
CA ALA A 782 -6.72 0.97 -19.39
C ALA A 782 -8.23 1.28 -19.42
N ALA A 783 -8.66 2.06 -20.41
CA ALA A 783 -10.08 2.33 -20.68
C ALA A 783 -10.78 1.22 -21.48
N GLY A 784 -10.07 0.17 -21.91
CA GLY A 784 -10.62 -0.89 -22.76
C GLY A 784 -10.89 -0.46 -24.20
N LEU A 785 -10.27 0.64 -24.64
CA LEU A 785 -10.39 1.19 -25.98
C LEU A 785 -9.27 0.67 -26.90
N PRO A 786 -9.44 0.76 -28.23
CA PRO A 786 -8.39 0.42 -29.18
C PRO A 786 -7.09 1.21 -28.91
N PRO A 787 -5.91 0.56 -28.99
CA PRO A 787 -4.63 1.27 -28.84
C PRO A 787 -4.46 2.34 -29.92
N ILE A 788 -3.64 3.35 -29.62
CA ILE A 788 -3.32 4.43 -30.55
C ILE A 788 -2.38 3.89 -31.63
N PHE A 789 -1.35 3.16 -31.20
CA PHE A 789 -0.29 2.66 -32.07
C PHE A 789 -0.31 1.14 -32.21
N ALA A 790 0.33 0.66 -33.27
CA ALA A 790 0.60 -0.77 -33.43
C ALA A 790 1.52 -1.28 -32.31
N GLU A 791 1.24 -2.50 -31.82
CA GLU A 791 1.90 -3.06 -30.64
C GLU A 791 3.41 -3.28 -30.83
N ASP A 792 3.83 -3.65 -32.04
CA ASP A 792 5.24 -3.82 -32.42
C ASP A 792 6.01 -2.50 -32.36
N PHE A 793 5.41 -1.42 -32.87
CA PHE A 793 5.95 -0.08 -32.78
C PHE A 793 5.99 0.40 -31.33
N ALA A 794 4.88 0.31 -30.59
CA ALA A 794 4.79 0.77 -29.21
C ALA A 794 5.79 0.02 -28.31
N LEU A 795 5.98 -1.29 -28.51
CA LEU A 795 6.98 -2.08 -27.80
C LEU A 795 8.40 -1.64 -28.13
N THR A 796 8.70 -1.39 -29.41
CA THR A 796 10.01 -0.89 -29.84
C THR A 796 10.31 0.49 -29.24
N ALA A 797 9.34 1.40 -29.27
CA ALA A 797 9.44 2.72 -28.66
C ALA A 797 9.63 2.63 -27.14
N THR A 798 8.82 1.83 -26.45
CA THR A 798 8.96 1.61 -25.01
C THR A 798 10.34 1.10 -24.62
N ARG A 799 10.90 0.13 -25.36
CA ARG A 799 12.28 -0.35 -25.12
C ARG A 799 13.32 0.73 -25.31
N ALA A 800 13.17 1.58 -26.32
CA ALA A 800 14.06 2.71 -26.55
C ALA A 800 13.96 3.73 -25.40
N LEU A 801 12.75 4.05 -24.93
CA LEU A 801 12.51 4.91 -23.76
C LEU A 801 13.13 4.31 -22.49
N LEU A 802 12.97 3.01 -22.24
CA LEU A 802 13.59 2.33 -21.10
C LEU A 802 15.12 2.44 -21.14
N ALA A 803 15.73 2.17 -22.29
CA ALA A 803 17.18 2.21 -22.48
C ALA A 803 17.78 3.62 -22.28
N VAL A 804 17.03 4.67 -22.61
CA VAL A 804 17.51 6.06 -22.51
C VAL A 804 17.15 6.69 -21.16
N CYS A 805 15.89 6.58 -20.73
CA CYS A 805 15.35 7.27 -19.56
C CYS A 805 15.48 6.48 -18.26
N THR A 806 15.72 5.16 -18.32
CA THR A 806 15.74 4.33 -17.11
C THR A 806 17.04 3.56 -16.91
N ASP A 807 17.51 2.77 -17.88
CA ASP A 807 18.64 1.85 -17.65
C ASP A 807 19.97 2.57 -17.37
N ARG A 808 20.09 3.81 -17.84
CA ARG A 808 21.25 4.69 -17.61
C ARG A 808 21.26 5.36 -16.23
N PHE A 809 20.15 5.35 -15.51
CA PHE A 809 19.98 6.10 -14.26
C PHE A 809 19.57 5.19 -13.11
N ARG A 810 20.26 5.30 -11.97
CA ARG A 810 19.95 4.53 -10.76
C ARG A 810 20.14 5.37 -9.50
N PRO A 811 19.24 5.26 -8.50
CA PRO A 811 17.99 4.49 -8.53
C PRO A 811 16.85 5.15 -9.33
N ALA A 812 16.87 6.46 -9.55
CA ALA A 812 15.74 7.20 -10.14
C ALA A 812 15.91 7.52 -11.64
N ALA A 813 14.92 7.13 -12.42
CA ALA A 813 14.82 7.42 -13.86
C ALA A 813 14.79 8.93 -14.15
N ALA A 814 15.10 9.31 -15.39
CA ALA A 814 14.90 10.67 -15.88
C ALA A 814 13.54 10.77 -16.59
N THR A 815 12.73 11.79 -16.26
CA THR A 815 11.47 12.03 -17.00
C THR A 815 11.76 12.45 -18.44
N GLU A 816 12.80 13.26 -18.63
CA GLU A 816 13.23 13.73 -19.95
C GLU A 816 14.76 13.76 -19.99
N THR A 817 15.32 13.45 -21.15
CA THR A 817 16.75 13.53 -21.42
C THR A 817 17.07 14.64 -22.41
N ASP A 818 18.24 15.24 -22.29
CA ASP A 818 18.77 16.19 -23.25
C ASP A 818 19.35 15.49 -24.49
N THR A 819 19.84 16.27 -25.45
CA THR A 819 20.41 15.76 -26.70
C THR A 819 21.68 14.92 -26.53
N LEU A 820 22.27 14.90 -25.32
CA LEU A 820 23.44 14.10 -24.96
C LEU A 820 23.05 12.86 -24.12
N GLY A 821 21.75 12.61 -23.95
CA GLY A 821 21.24 11.48 -23.17
C GLY A 821 21.46 11.62 -21.66
N ARG A 822 21.67 12.84 -21.17
CA ARG A 822 21.71 13.18 -19.74
C ARG A 822 20.32 13.62 -19.29
N PRO A 823 20.00 13.64 -17.99
CA PRO A 823 18.72 14.19 -17.55
C PRO A 823 18.60 15.66 -17.98
N ALA A 824 17.50 16.01 -18.65
CA ALA A 824 17.23 17.39 -19.07
C ALA A 824 16.96 18.31 -17.87
N SER A 825 16.56 17.71 -16.74
CA SER A 825 16.32 18.37 -15.47
C SER A 825 16.82 17.49 -14.32
N PRO A 826 17.29 18.07 -13.20
CA PRO A 826 17.60 17.30 -11.99
C PRO A 826 16.34 16.74 -11.30
N LYS A 827 15.14 17.05 -11.80
CA LYS A 827 13.85 16.60 -11.26
C LYS A 827 13.23 15.51 -12.14
N THR A 828 12.59 14.53 -11.52
CA THR A 828 11.84 13.44 -12.18
C THR A 828 10.49 13.21 -11.51
N LEU A 829 9.57 12.62 -12.27
CA LEU A 829 8.17 12.35 -11.93
C LEU A 829 7.94 10.84 -11.76
N LEU A 830 8.55 10.23 -10.74
CA LEU A 830 8.58 8.76 -10.56
C LEU A 830 7.19 8.09 -10.62
N PRO A 831 6.12 8.60 -9.95
CA PRO A 831 4.81 7.97 -10.06
C PRO A 831 4.24 7.95 -11.48
N LEU A 832 4.52 8.99 -12.29
CA LEU A 832 4.07 9.02 -13.68
C LEU A 832 4.89 8.06 -14.56
N ILE A 833 6.18 7.89 -14.26
CA ILE A 833 7.05 6.91 -14.95
C ILE A 833 6.61 5.48 -14.60
N ASP A 834 6.22 5.20 -13.35
CA ASP A 834 5.66 3.91 -12.93
C ASP A 834 4.44 3.54 -13.81
N ALA A 835 3.51 4.49 -14.00
CA ALA A 835 2.36 4.28 -14.89
C ALA A 835 2.79 4.23 -16.35
N PHE A 836 3.19 5.36 -16.94
CA PHE A 836 3.25 5.55 -18.39
C PHE A 836 4.46 4.95 -19.09
N LEU A 837 5.44 4.42 -18.35
CA LEU A 837 6.55 3.66 -18.90
C LEU A 837 6.59 2.23 -18.34
N GLY A 838 6.52 2.10 -17.01
CA GLY A 838 6.55 0.80 -16.33
C GLY A 838 5.34 -0.06 -16.69
N CYS A 839 4.13 0.43 -16.45
CA CYS A 839 2.90 -0.32 -16.76
C CYS A 839 2.65 -0.44 -18.27
N GLU A 840 3.10 0.52 -19.07
CA GLU A 840 3.07 0.43 -20.54
C GLU A 840 3.96 -0.72 -21.05
N ALA A 841 5.20 -0.84 -20.55
CA ALA A 841 6.08 -1.97 -20.85
C ALA A 841 5.44 -3.32 -20.48
N ILE A 842 4.81 -3.40 -19.31
CA ILE A 842 4.07 -4.60 -18.89
C ILE A 842 2.95 -4.90 -19.88
N ALA A 843 2.08 -3.93 -20.18
CA ALA A 843 0.93 -4.09 -21.07
C ALA A 843 1.32 -4.53 -22.49
N LEU A 844 2.50 -4.12 -22.96
CA LEU A 844 3.07 -4.49 -24.26
C LEU A 844 3.82 -5.84 -24.25
N GLY A 845 4.03 -6.44 -23.07
CA GLY A 845 4.63 -7.77 -22.90
C GLY A 845 6.10 -7.78 -22.48
N ASP A 846 6.72 -6.62 -22.22
CA ASP A 846 8.06 -6.54 -21.61
C ASP A 846 7.95 -6.48 -20.07
N VAL A 847 7.40 -7.56 -19.51
CA VAL A 847 6.87 -7.60 -18.14
C VAL A 847 7.94 -7.31 -17.09
N ASP A 848 9.08 -8.00 -17.17
CA ASP A 848 10.13 -7.86 -16.17
C ASP A 848 10.84 -6.51 -16.26
N ALA A 849 10.98 -5.93 -17.46
CA ALA A 849 11.53 -4.59 -17.62
C ALA A 849 10.61 -3.54 -17.01
N GLY A 850 9.30 -3.64 -17.25
CA GLY A 850 8.31 -2.76 -16.66
C GLY A 850 8.21 -2.89 -15.14
N LEU A 851 8.20 -4.12 -14.59
CA LEU A 851 8.30 -4.34 -13.15
C LEU A 851 9.61 -3.80 -12.57
N GLY A 852 10.70 -3.86 -13.33
CA GLY A 852 11.98 -3.25 -12.99
C GLY A 852 11.91 -1.74 -12.79
N VAL A 853 11.06 -1.02 -13.56
CA VAL A 853 10.80 0.41 -13.35
C VAL A 853 10.15 0.65 -11.99
N LEU A 854 9.05 -0.05 -11.69
CA LEU A 854 8.32 0.09 -10.43
C LEU A 854 9.21 -0.27 -9.23
N ARG A 855 10.04 -1.31 -9.38
CA ARG A 855 10.99 -1.72 -8.35
C ARG A 855 12.03 -0.63 -8.09
N ARG A 856 12.60 -0.01 -9.13
CA ARG A 856 13.54 1.10 -8.97
C ARG A 856 12.92 2.30 -8.28
N SER A 857 11.67 2.65 -8.59
CA SER A 857 10.95 3.71 -7.88
C SER A 857 10.73 3.37 -6.40
N LEU A 858 10.42 2.10 -6.08
CA LEU A 858 10.35 1.63 -4.70
C LEU A 858 11.69 1.73 -3.97
N ASP A 859 12.78 1.33 -4.63
CA ASP A 859 14.14 1.42 -4.08
C ASP A 859 14.54 2.89 -3.87
N ALA A 860 14.19 3.79 -4.79
CA ALA A 860 14.42 5.24 -4.64
C ALA A 860 13.67 5.81 -3.42
N LEU A 861 12.40 5.44 -3.24
CA LEU A 861 11.61 5.82 -2.06
C LEU A 861 12.24 5.28 -0.76
N TYR A 862 12.87 4.11 -0.81
CA TYR A 862 13.55 3.51 0.33
C TYR A 862 14.83 4.26 0.70
N GLU A 863 15.76 4.32 -0.24
CA GLU A 863 17.14 4.76 -0.01
C GLU A 863 17.18 6.21 0.46
N SER A 864 16.26 7.03 -0.05
CA SER A 864 16.27 8.47 0.14
C SER A 864 15.08 9.02 0.95
N GLY A 865 13.91 8.38 0.86
CA GLY A 865 12.67 8.90 1.44
C GLY A 865 12.27 8.26 2.77
N ARG A 866 12.62 6.99 2.99
CA ARG A 866 12.20 6.16 4.15
C ARG A 866 10.72 6.35 4.49
N ASN A 867 9.86 6.40 3.47
CA ASN A 867 8.46 6.75 3.66
C ASN A 867 7.58 6.15 2.55
N PRO A 868 6.91 5.01 2.78
CA PRO A 868 5.97 4.46 1.81
C PRO A 868 4.60 5.19 1.79
N TRP A 869 4.26 5.99 2.82
CA TRP A 869 2.96 6.69 3.00
C TRP A 869 3.03 8.22 2.86
N GLY A 870 4.09 8.74 2.23
CA GLY A 870 4.32 10.17 2.01
C GLY A 870 5.16 10.38 0.77
N GLN A 871 4.84 9.60 -0.25
CA GLN A 871 5.52 9.60 -1.55
C GLN A 871 5.35 10.95 -2.23
N SER A 872 6.38 11.39 -2.93
CA SER A 872 6.40 12.68 -3.64
C SER A 872 6.17 12.48 -5.13
N LEU A 873 5.49 13.43 -5.78
CA LEU A 873 5.42 13.44 -7.24
C LEU A 873 6.79 13.76 -7.83
N VAL A 874 7.51 14.72 -7.24
CA VAL A 874 8.80 15.20 -7.74
C VAL A 874 9.93 14.67 -6.89
N SER A 875 10.86 13.96 -7.54
CA SER A 875 12.09 13.44 -6.94
C SER A 875 13.32 13.92 -7.70
N GLU A 876 14.50 13.83 -7.10
CA GLU A 876 15.78 14.08 -7.74
C GLU A 876 16.17 12.91 -8.65
N THR A 877 16.80 13.17 -9.80
CA THR A 877 17.49 12.15 -10.60
C THR A 877 18.99 12.43 -10.65
N PRO A 878 19.87 11.42 -10.48
CA PRO A 878 19.56 10.00 -10.36
C PRO A 878 19.29 9.53 -8.91
N GLY A 879 19.48 10.38 -7.90
CA GLY A 879 19.50 9.98 -6.48
C GLY A 879 18.16 9.58 -5.86
N GLY A 880 17.02 9.90 -6.49
CA GLY A 880 15.69 9.50 -6.02
C GLY A 880 15.13 10.27 -4.83
N LYS A 881 15.86 11.28 -4.34
CA LYS A 881 15.46 12.06 -3.15
C LYS A 881 14.14 12.79 -3.38
N PRO A 882 13.18 12.72 -2.45
CA PRO A 882 11.96 13.54 -2.51
C PRO A 882 12.29 15.04 -2.56
N VAL A 883 11.75 15.75 -3.56
CA VAL A 883 11.99 17.19 -3.77
C VAL A 883 10.75 18.02 -3.46
N ALA A 884 9.60 17.68 -4.05
CA ALA A 884 8.37 18.48 -3.93
C ALA A 884 7.13 17.63 -4.21
N LEU A 885 5.97 18.20 -3.84
CA LEU A 885 4.65 17.60 -3.99
C LEU A 885 4.56 16.28 -3.21
N ARG A 886 4.86 16.36 -1.92
CA ARG A 886 4.79 15.26 -0.95
C ARG A 886 3.35 14.82 -0.74
N SER A 887 3.16 13.57 -0.35
CA SER A 887 1.83 13.00 -0.12
C SER A 887 0.93 13.19 -1.36
N THR A 888 1.49 13.01 -2.56
CA THR A 888 0.76 13.27 -3.82
C THR A 888 -0.32 12.22 -4.07
N MET A 889 -1.44 12.63 -4.65
CA MET A 889 -2.45 11.67 -5.13
C MET A 889 -1.91 10.75 -6.24
N ALA A 890 -0.91 11.20 -7.00
CA ALA A 890 -0.28 10.40 -8.05
C ALA A 890 0.43 9.15 -7.52
N ALA A 891 0.67 9.05 -6.21
CA ALA A 891 1.30 7.88 -5.60
C ALA A 891 0.56 6.57 -5.93
N MET A 892 -0.76 6.63 -6.13
CA MET A 892 -1.62 5.50 -6.50
C MET A 892 -1.29 4.90 -7.87
N ALA A 893 -0.38 5.50 -8.65
CA ALA A 893 -0.03 5.05 -9.99
C ALA A 893 0.48 3.61 -10.09
N ALA A 894 1.10 3.09 -9.03
CA ALA A 894 1.52 1.70 -8.98
C ALA A 894 0.34 0.70 -9.13
N TRP A 895 -0.89 1.11 -8.80
CA TRP A 895 -2.09 0.27 -8.93
C TRP A 895 -2.40 -0.12 -10.38
N ASN A 896 -1.91 0.65 -11.37
CA ASN A 896 -2.02 0.28 -12.78
C ASN A 896 -1.31 -1.03 -13.12
N ALA A 897 -0.38 -1.52 -12.29
CA ALA A 897 0.27 -2.79 -12.53
C ALA A 897 -0.73 -3.96 -12.52
N LEU A 898 -1.80 -3.91 -11.71
CA LEU A 898 -2.84 -4.95 -11.73
C LEU A 898 -3.58 -4.98 -13.07
N PHE A 899 -3.91 -3.81 -13.61
CA PHE A 899 -4.47 -3.68 -14.95
C PHE A 899 -3.47 -4.18 -16.00
N ALA A 900 -2.23 -3.70 -16.00
CA ALA A 900 -1.25 -4.05 -17.03
C ALA A 900 -0.91 -5.56 -17.05
N LEU A 901 -0.90 -6.21 -15.88
CA LEU A 901 -0.65 -7.65 -15.75
C LEU A 901 -1.85 -8.50 -16.14
N SER A 902 -3.07 -8.10 -15.79
CA SER A 902 -4.27 -8.88 -16.15
C SER A 902 -4.74 -8.59 -17.58
N GLY A 903 -4.52 -7.36 -18.04
CA GLY A 903 -5.11 -6.76 -19.23
C GLY A 903 -6.63 -6.69 -19.18
N VAL A 904 -7.27 -6.90 -18.02
CA VAL A 904 -8.72 -7.04 -17.92
C VAL A 904 -9.39 -5.68 -17.84
N THR A 905 -10.35 -5.45 -18.74
CA THR A 905 -11.30 -4.33 -18.67
C THR A 905 -12.71 -4.83 -18.95
N PHE A 906 -13.71 -4.12 -18.46
CA PHE A 906 -15.11 -4.43 -18.72
C PHE A 906 -15.84 -3.16 -19.14
N ASP A 907 -16.28 -3.11 -20.39
CA ASP A 907 -17.20 -2.10 -20.88
C ASP A 907 -18.62 -2.61 -20.65
N HIS A 908 -19.27 -2.08 -19.62
CA HIS A 908 -20.61 -2.47 -19.24
C HIS A 908 -21.63 -2.02 -20.31
N THR A 909 -21.43 -0.89 -20.97
CA THR A 909 -22.38 -0.38 -21.99
C THR A 909 -22.54 -1.32 -23.18
N SER A 910 -21.50 -2.11 -23.48
CA SER A 910 -21.51 -3.11 -24.54
C SER A 910 -21.40 -4.55 -24.03
N GLU A 911 -21.38 -4.74 -22.70
CA GLU A 911 -21.15 -6.03 -22.03
C GLU A 911 -19.93 -6.78 -22.61
N THR A 912 -18.87 -6.03 -22.89
CA THR A 912 -17.64 -6.54 -23.50
C THR A 912 -16.53 -6.65 -22.45
N LEU A 913 -16.03 -7.86 -22.23
CA LEU A 913 -14.84 -8.11 -21.41
C LEU A 913 -13.62 -8.17 -22.32
N THR A 914 -12.63 -7.31 -22.09
CA THR A 914 -11.33 -7.42 -22.74
C THR A 914 -10.35 -8.02 -21.73
N PHE A 915 -9.44 -8.87 -22.18
CA PHE A 915 -8.33 -9.36 -21.36
C PHE A 915 -7.07 -9.56 -22.20
N ARG A 916 -5.90 -9.40 -21.58
CA ARG A 916 -4.59 -9.63 -22.21
C ARG A 916 -3.53 -9.89 -21.14
N PRO A 917 -3.49 -11.09 -20.55
CA PRO A 917 -2.65 -11.38 -19.40
C PRO A 917 -1.17 -11.33 -19.76
N ARG A 918 -0.35 -10.80 -18.85
CA ARG A 918 1.10 -10.62 -18.99
C ARG A 918 1.78 -11.22 -17.76
N VAL A 919 2.49 -12.34 -17.96
CA VAL A 919 3.00 -13.17 -16.86
C VAL A 919 4.43 -12.74 -16.50
N PRO A 920 4.70 -12.31 -15.25
CA PRO A 920 6.06 -12.09 -14.79
C PRO A 920 6.87 -13.38 -14.83
N SER A 921 8.18 -13.31 -15.11
CA SER A 921 9.02 -14.52 -15.12
C SER A 921 9.07 -15.20 -13.75
N SER A 922 8.98 -14.42 -12.67
CA SER A 922 8.89 -14.89 -11.29
C SER A 922 7.66 -15.76 -11.03
N CYS A 923 6.59 -15.62 -11.81
CA CYS A 923 5.37 -16.40 -11.71
C CYS A 923 5.38 -17.70 -12.55
N ARG A 924 6.50 -18.01 -13.22
CA ARG A 924 6.79 -19.31 -13.88
C ARG A 924 5.75 -19.79 -14.91
N GLY A 925 5.09 -18.85 -15.60
CA GLY A 925 4.10 -19.15 -16.65
C GLY A 925 2.66 -19.27 -16.15
N GLU A 926 2.42 -19.02 -14.87
CA GLU A 926 1.09 -18.98 -14.27
C GLU A 926 0.84 -17.60 -13.63
N LEU A 927 -0.34 -17.03 -13.82
CA LEU A 927 -0.72 -15.76 -13.20
C LEU A 927 -2.03 -15.95 -12.44
N HIS A 928 -1.97 -15.70 -11.13
CA HIS A 928 -3.10 -15.75 -10.22
C HIS A 928 -3.28 -14.36 -9.62
N ILE A 929 -4.23 -13.60 -10.14
CA ILE A 929 -4.32 -12.16 -9.88
C ILE A 929 -5.78 -11.72 -9.69
N PRO A 930 -6.07 -10.80 -8.76
CA PRO A 930 -7.39 -10.23 -8.67
C PRO A 930 -7.70 -9.27 -9.82
N VAL A 931 -8.98 -9.23 -10.19
CA VAL A 931 -9.56 -8.32 -11.16
C VAL A 931 -10.60 -7.46 -10.44
N PHE A 932 -10.50 -6.16 -10.60
CA PHE A 932 -11.43 -5.20 -10.00
C PHE A 932 -12.11 -4.40 -11.11
N THR A 933 -13.44 -4.49 -11.18
CA THR A 933 -14.29 -3.64 -12.02
C THR A 933 -15.35 -2.99 -11.11
N PRO A 934 -15.99 -1.89 -11.56
CA PRO A 934 -17.09 -1.31 -10.80
C PRO A 934 -18.25 -2.30 -10.60
N ALA A 935 -18.56 -3.13 -11.58
CA ALA A 935 -19.72 -4.02 -11.53
C ALA A 935 -19.46 -5.33 -10.75
N PHE A 936 -18.23 -5.83 -10.75
CA PHE A 936 -17.85 -7.07 -10.08
C PHE A 936 -16.35 -7.16 -9.81
N TRP A 937 -15.99 -8.01 -8.84
CA TRP A 937 -14.62 -8.46 -8.63
C TRP A 937 -14.46 -9.90 -9.08
N GLY A 938 -13.28 -10.22 -9.60
CA GLY A 938 -12.93 -11.55 -10.05
C GLY A 938 -11.54 -11.98 -9.65
N TRP A 939 -11.27 -13.25 -9.88
CA TRP A 939 -9.98 -13.89 -9.72
C TRP A 939 -9.60 -14.52 -11.06
N LEU A 940 -8.52 -14.02 -11.66
CA LEU A 940 -8.02 -14.51 -12.94
C LEU A 940 -6.93 -15.54 -12.69
N ASP A 941 -7.19 -16.78 -13.12
CA ASP A 941 -6.22 -17.85 -13.24
C ASP A 941 -5.83 -18.01 -14.71
N TYR A 942 -4.61 -17.62 -15.04
CA TYR A 942 -4.06 -17.74 -16.39
C TYR A 942 -2.84 -18.65 -16.40
N ASN A 943 -2.78 -19.56 -17.38
CA ASN A 943 -1.63 -20.41 -17.63
C ASN A 943 -1.21 -20.27 -19.09
N ASP A 944 -0.03 -19.71 -19.30
CA ASP A 944 0.53 -19.43 -20.62
C ASP A 944 0.78 -20.73 -21.41
N ARG A 945 1.35 -21.74 -20.75
CA ARG A 945 1.71 -23.03 -21.38
C ARG A 945 0.49 -23.86 -21.78
N ALA A 946 -0.52 -23.88 -20.92
CA ALA A 946 -1.78 -24.59 -21.18
C ALA A 946 -2.74 -23.77 -22.05
N THR A 947 -2.43 -22.49 -22.30
CA THR A 947 -3.30 -21.53 -23.01
C THR A 947 -4.71 -21.46 -22.41
N THR A 948 -4.79 -21.47 -21.08
CA THR A 948 -6.07 -21.40 -20.36
C THR A 948 -6.17 -20.09 -19.60
N ALA A 949 -7.36 -19.48 -19.62
CA ALA A 949 -7.69 -18.33 -18.80
C ALA A 949 -9.08 -18.56 -18.19
N ASN A 950 -9.19 -18.52 -16.87
CA ASN A 950 -10.45 -18.65 -16.15
C ASN A 950 -10.63 -17.44 -15.23
N LEU A 951 -11.79 -16.81 -15.32
CA LEU A 951 -12.18 -15.72 -14.42
C LEU A 951 -13.25 -16.22 -13.46
N THR A 952 -12.88 -16.42 -12.20
CA THR A 952 -13.81 -16.76 -11.13
C THR A 952 -14.39 -15.47 -10.55
N ILE A 953 -15.70 -15.32 -10.57
CA ILE A 953 -16.36 -14.14 -9.99
C ILE A 953 -16.35 -14.25 -8.47
N VAL A 954 -15.73 -13.27 -7.80
CA VAL A 954 -15.59 -13.24 -6.35
C VAL A 954 -16.73 -12.47 -5.70
N LYS A 955 -17.11 -11.33 -6.29
CA LYS A 955 -18.13 -10.44 -5.74
C LYS A 955 -18.85 -9.72 -6.87
N VAL A 956 -20.15 -9.49 -6.71
CA VAL A 956 -20.97 -8.71 -7.66
C VAL A 956 -21.66 -7.61 -6.88
N PHE A 957 -21.74 -6.42 -7.48
CA PHE A 957 -22.26 -5.22 -6.85
C PHE A 957 -23.71 -4.97 -7.27
N PRO A 958 -24.69 -5.05 -6.34
CA PRO A 958 -26.12 -5.01 -6.68
C PRO A 958 -26.57 -3.72 -7.37
N GLU A 959 -25.87 -2.60 -7.17
CA GLU A 959 -26.19 -1.31 -7.78
C GLU A 959 -26.12 -1.32 -9.33
N TYR A 960 -25.51 -2.37 -9.91
CA TYR A 960 -25.39 -2.57 -11.35
C TYR A 960 -26.41 -3.57 -11.93
N GLY A 961 -27.32 -4.12 -11.11
CA GLY A 961 -28.31 -5.09 -11.57
C GLY A 961 -27.71 -6.40 -12.12
N ASP A 962 -28.41 -7.02 -13.08
CA ASP A 962 -27.96 -8.28 -13.69
C ASP A 962 -26.84 -8.02 -14.71
N VAL A 963 -25.60 -8.29 -14.31
CA VAL A 963 -24.42 -8.11 -15.16
C VAL A 963 -24.18 -9.33 -16.05
N HIS A 964 -23.92 -9.09 -17.33
CA HIS A 964 -23.66 -10.13 -18.32
C HIS A 964 -22.40 -9.82 -19.12
N ILE A 965 -21.77 -10.87 -19.65
CA ILE A 965 -20.71 -10.78 -20.65
C ILE A 965 -21.22 -11.37 -21.96
N ARG A 966 -21.34 -10.53 -22.99
CA ARG A 966 -21.80 -10.90 -24.33
C ARG A 966 -20.69 -11.03 -25.34
N ARG A 967 -19.57 -10.35 -25.12
CA ARG A 967 -18.43 -10.37 -26.03
C ARG A 967 -17.17 -10.46 -25.21
N ILE A 968 -16.24 -11.30 -25.66
CA ILE A 968 -14.94 -11.40 -25.02
C ILE A 968 -13.85 -11.21 -26.07
N VAL A 969 -12.91 -10.32 -25.74
CA VAL A 969 -11.89 -9.83 -26.66
C VAL A 969 -10.50 -10.05 -26.05
N TYR A 970 -9.62 -10.70 -26.81
CA TYR A 970 -8.22 -10.86 -26.47
C TYR A 970 -7.39 -9.69 -27.01
N GLY A 971 -7.57 -8.52 -26.42
CA GLY A 971 -6.94 -7.26 -26.86
C GLY A 971 -7.35 -6.76 -28.26
N TYR A 972 -7.00 -5.51 -28.54
CA TYR A 972 -7.31 -4.82 -29.79
C TYR A 972 -6.06 -4.47 -30.60
N GLY A 973 -6.21 -4.37 -31.91
CA GLY A 973 -5.30 -3.67 -32.82
C GLY A 973 -5.65 -2.18 -32.95
N PRO A 974 -4.76 -1.37 -33.52
CA PRO A 974 -4.93 0.09 -33.60
C PRO A 974 -6.02 0.55 -34.57
N ASP A 975 -6.56 -0.33 -35.40
CA ASP A 975 -7.75 -0.10 -36.25
C ASP A 975 -9.07 -0.37 -35.50
N GLY A 976 -9.00 -0.86 -34.26
CA GLY A 976 -10.15 -1.32 -33.48
C GLY A 976 -10.52 -2.78 -33.71
N GLY A 977 -9.80 -3.49 -34.58
CA GLY A 977 -9.98 -4.93 -34.80
C GLY A 977 -9.57 -5.72 -33.55
N ALA A 978 -10.38 -6.69 -33.14
CA ALA A 978 -9.99 -7.64 -32.08
C ALA A 978 -8.86 -8.54 -32.60
N GLN A 979 -7.80 -8.76 -31.82
CA GLN A 979 -6.75 -9.71 -32.22
C GLN A 979 -7.27 -11.15 -32.19
N ALA A 980 -8.11 -11.45 -31.20
CA ALA A 980 -9.03 -12.57 -31.22
C ALA A 980 -10.29 -12.18 -30.43
N GLU A 981 -11.43 -12.71 -30.84
CA GLU A 981 -12.68 -12.52 -30.12
C GLU A 981 -13.54 -13.77 -30.20
N TRP A 982 -14.45 -13.90 -29.24
CA TRP A 982 -15.58 -14.80 -29.40
C TRP A 982 -16.81 -14.23 -28.72
N VAL A 983 -17.95 -14.61 -29.28
CA VAL A 983 -19.28 -14.34 -28.75
C VAL A 983 -19.79 -15.64 -28.14
N PRO A 984 -20.01 -15.71 -26.81
CA PRO A 984 -20.66 -16.85 -26.19
C PRO A 984 -22.03 -17.14 -26.82
N ALA A 985 -22.40 -18.43 -26.92
CA ALA A 985 -23.69 -18.83 -27.52
C ALA A 985 -24.91 -18.25 -26.78
N ALA A 986 -24.75 -17.96 -25.49
CA ALA A 986 -25.68 -17.20 -24.68
C ALA A 986 -24.89 -16.24 -23.77
N PRO A 987 -25.45 -15.07 -23.40
CA PRO A 987 -24.79 -14.13 -22.50
C PRO A 987 -24.34 -14.83 -21.20
N MET A 988 -23.08 -14.64 -20.83
CA MET A 988 -22.51 -15.25 -19.62
C MET A 988 -22.89 -14.38 -18.43
N ALA A 989 -23.91 -14.80 -17.65
CA ALA A 989 -24.27 -14.12 -16.42
C ALA A 989 -23.07 -14.04 -15.45
N VAL A 990 -22.83 -12.88 -14.86
CA VAL A 990 -21.80 -12.64 -13.84
C VAL A 990 -22.45 -12.81 -12.47
N ALA A 991 -22.08 -13.89 -11.77
CA ALA A 991 -22.65 -14.25 -10.48
C ALA A 991 -21.54 -14.79 -9.56
N PRO A 992 -21.62 -14.59 -8.23
CA PRO A 992 -20.60 -15.08 -7.30
C PRO A 992 -20.29 -16.57 -7.48
N ASP A 993 -19.02 -16.94 -7.29
CA ASP A 993 -18.45 -18.28 -7.42
C ASP A 993 -18.51 -18.91 -8.82
N LYS A 994 -19.06 -18.19 -9.82
CA LYS A 994 -19.10 -18.68 -11.19
C LYS A 994 -17.73 -18.57 -11.85
N VAL A 995 -17.29 -19.65 -12.48
CA VAL A 995 -16.06 -19.70 -13.27
C VAL A 995 -16.38 -19.44 -14.74
N LEU A 996 -15.76 -18.42 -15.32
CA LEU A 996 -15.96 -17.99 -16.69
C LEU A 996 -14.70 -18.32 -17.52
N PRO A 997 -14.75 -19.30 -18.43
CA PRO A 997 -13.61 -19.59 -19.30
C PRO A 997 -13.43 -18.46 -20.33
N LEU A 998 -12.26 -17.84 -20.30
CA LEU A 998 -11.87 -16.75 -21.20
C LEU A 998 -11.00 -17.23 -22.37
N ILE A 999 -10.62 -18.49 -22.44
CA ILE A 999 -10.03 -19.06 -23.67
C ILE A 999 -10.78 -20.33 -23.99
N ARG A 1000 -11.22 -20.50 -25.24
CA ARG A 1000 -11.72 -21.80 -25.70
C ARG A 1000 -10.53 -22.74 -25.87
N PRO A 1001 -10.52 -23.93 -25.25
CA PRO A 1001 -9.57 -24.97 -25.62
C PRO A 1001 -9.71 -25.22 -27.13
N ARG A 1002 -8.58 -25.35 -27.84
CA ARG A 1002 -8.63 -25.97 -29.17
C ARG A 1002 -9.18 -27.37 -28.99
N ILE A 1003 -10.44 -27.59 -29.33
CA ILE A 1003 -10.98 -28.94 -29.51
C ILE A 1003 -10.21 -29.51 -30.68
N SER A 1004 -9.15 -30.25 -30.39
CA SER A 1004 -8.55 -31.16 -31.35
C SER A 1004 -9.58 -32.27 -31.52
N LEU A 1005 -10.44 -32.14 -32.53
CA LEU A 1005 -11.19 -33.29 -33.04
C LEU A 1005 -10.13 -34.28 -33.53
N ILE A 1006 -9.70 -35.18 -32.65
CA ILE A 1006 -9.16 -36.47 -33.07
C ILE A 1006 -10.38 -37.18 -33.66
N LEU A 1007 -10.56 -37.01 -34.97
CA LEU A 1007 -11.37 -37.93 -35.76
C LEU A 1007 -10.60 -39.26 -35.74
N GLU A 1008 -11.01 -40.17 -34.85
CA GLU A 1008 -10.81 -41.61 -35.06
C GLU A 1008 -11.88 -42.15 -36.00
#